data_AF-A0A0G1EZ27-F1
#
_entry.id   AF-A0A0G1EZ27-F1
#
_cell.length_a   1.000
_cell.length_b   1.000
_cell.length_c   1.000
_cell.angle_alpha   90.00
_cell.angle_beta   90.00
_cell.angle_gamma   90.00
#
_symmetry.space_group_name_H-M   'P 1'
#
loop_
_entity.id
_entity.type
_entity.pdbx_description
1 polymer ?
#
loop_
_entity_poly.entity_id
_entity_poly.type
_entity_poly.pdbx_seq_one_letter_code
_entity_poly.pdbx_strand_id
1 'polypeptide(L)'
;MLTTSNMHLKSIELLGFKSFAKKNTFEFNSSISAVVGPNGSGKSNIAEAFRFVLGEQSIKSMRGKRGEDLIWNGATSEPRANRASVKVTLDNTQKIFDIDFPEVIVERVVHRDGLNEYSINGSVVRLKDVLELLARAHIGASGHHIISQGEADKILSASPKDRKSMVEDALGLRLFQYKRLESERKLQKTFENITQVEALRKEIAPHLKFLGKQVEKLEKTESMRGELVTLATEYFKREDIYVSFSRAKLLSERKPLNETLEKLSKESKNAKRVIELESGLSAVRKHRDDLTRELGKLEGFIMAEERVIENEKRLLVSDEFKTVRLKDVENLYEEVSLLSVVTEVISKLGNFIKDRKHSTDSRLIGEAQTKIGELKKSQVELEKSLKIAREKEQEITDAEKAVFRIMSEENELISKLNLLKAQEDKLNLEEEEFKRDLSEVEHFVGTSALHFKDIDIGDEKLAMEEDRKKQQERKHMIEKFKIRLEDSSISGMEEVHKEYKDTSERDAFLARELLDLDKSAKTLSELIKELETRLASEFSSGLESINKEFGKLFVAMFGGGEASLVLTKEEAGLDGGEKLEEGLDIKVSLPKKKIRGLMMLSGGERALTSIALIFAVSQVNPPPFIILDETDAALDESNSKKYGDLVEILSKHSQLILITHNRETMSRAGIIYGVTMGSNGISKLLSISFDKAVEASK
;
A
#
# COMPACT_ATOMS: atom_id res chain seq x y z
N MET A 1 -5.68 -54.41 -37.91
CA MET A 1 -6.07 -55.72 -37.36
C MET A 1 -7.18 -55.45 -36.36
N LEU A 2 -8.45 -55.66 -36.75
CA LEU A 2 -9.61 -55.45 -35.87
C LEU A 2 -9.69 -56.63 -34.92
N THR A 3 -9.16 -56.46 -33.71
CA THR A 3 -9.41 -57.36 -32.58
C THR A 3 -10.92 -57.44 -32.37
N THR A 4 -11.47 -58.65 -32.47
CA THR A 4 -12.88 -58.95 -32.13
C THR A 4 -13.15 -58.52 -30.69
N SER A 5 -13.71 -57.32 -30.54
CA SER A 5 -14.33 -56.82 -29.32
C SER A 5 -15.38 -57.83 -28.91
N ASN A 6 -15.21 -58.48 -27.76
CA ASN A 6 -16.24 -59.39 -27.26
C ASN A 6 -16.42 -59.13 -25.77
N MET A 7 -16.74 -57.86 -25.47
CA MET A 7 -17.52 -57.55 -24.29
C MET A 7 -18.90 -58.16 -24.49
N HIS A 8 -19.30 -59.08 -23.63
CA HIS A 8 -20.60 -59.73 -23.73
C HIS A 8 -21.53 -59.23 -22.64
N LEU A 9 -22.79 -59.05 -22.98
CA LEU A 9 -23.85 -58.84 -22.01
C LEU A 9 -24.10 -60.20 -21.32
N LYS A 10 -23.88 -60.28 -20.02
CA LYS A 10 -24.07 -61.52 -19.26
C LYS A 10 -25.52 -61.73 -18.87
N SER A 11 -26.14 -60.70 -18.30
CA SER A 11 -27.53 -60.80 -17.84
C SER A 11 -28.23 -59.46 -17.68
N ILE A 12 -29.56 -59.49 -17.71
CA ILE A 12 -30.42 -58.42 -17.21
C ILE A 12 -31.37 -58.98 -16.15
N GLU A 13 -31.47 -58.27 -15.03
CA GLU A 13 -32.38 -58.57 -13.92
C GLU A 13 -33.40 -57.45 -13.79
N LEU A 14 -34.68 -57.81 -13.72
CA LEU A 14 -35.80 -56.89 -13.57
C LEU A 14 -36.57 -57.23 -12.29
N LEU A 15 -36.84 -56.24 -11.46
CA LEU A 15 -37.63 -56.38 -10.24
C LEU A 15 -38.61 -55.21 -10.10
N GLY A 16 -39.91 -55.52 -10.08
CA GLY A 16 -40.96 -54.52 -9.95
C GLY A 16 -41.08 -53.58 -11.16
N PHE A 17 -40.43 -53.89 -12.28
CA PHE A 17 -40.40 -53.06 -13.48
C PHE A 17 -41.57 -53.43 -14.41
N LYS A 18 -42.50 -52.49 -14.62
CA LYS A 18 -43.72 -52.69 -15.42
C LYS A 18 -44.39 -54.01 -15.08
N SER A 19 -44.58 -54.90 -16.06
CA SER A 19 -45.24 -56.21 -15.88
C SER A 19 -44.42 -57.26 -15.12
N PHE A 20 -43.14 -57.01 -14.85
CA PHE A 20 -42.26 -57.90 -14.10
C PHE A 20 -42.33 -57.60 -12.59
N ALA A 21 -43.46 -57.97 -11.97
CA ALA A 21 -43.70 -57.74 -10.54
C ALA A 21 -42.66 -58.43 -9.62
N LYS A 22 -42.23 -59.64 -10.00
CA LYS A 22 -41.22 -60.43 -9.28
C LYS A 22 -39.88 -60.38 -9.99
N LYS A 23 -38.81 -60.71 -9.27
CA LYS A 23 -37.46 -60.80 -9.82
C LYS A 23 -37.44 -61.80 -10.99
N ASN A 24 -37.04 -61.33 -12.16
CA ASN A 24 -36.79 -62.15 -13.35
C ASN A 24 -35.39 -61.83 -13.88
N THR A 25 -34.63 -62.86 -14.22
CA THR A 25 -33.27 -62.73 -14.74
C THR A 25 -33.18 -63.43 -16.10
N PHE A 26 -32.68 -62.70 -17.10
CA PHE A 26 -32.38 -63.23 -18.43
C PHE A 26 -30.86 -63.33 -18.56
N GLU A 27 -30.36 -64.50 -18.93
CA GLU A 27 -28.93 -64.76 -19.13
C GLU A 27 -28.63 -64.82 -20.62
N PHE A 28 -27.61 -64.14 -21.12
CA PHE A 28 -27.32 -64.11 -22.55
C PHE A 28 -26.00 -64.81 -22.84
N ASN A 29 -26.08 -66.11 -23.08
CA ASN A 29 -24.97 -67.03 -23.37
C ASN A 29 -24.90 -67.46 -24.84
N SER A 30 -25.68 -66.83 -25.72
CA SER A 30 -25.69 -67.05 -27.17
C SER A 30 -25.45 -65.72 -27.90
N SER A 31 -24.82 -65.79 -29.08
CA SER A 31 -24.66 -64.65 -29.99
C SER A 31 -26.00 -64.09 -30.47
N ILE A 32 -27.03 -64.93 -30.56
CA ILE A 32 -28.40 -64.53 -30.89
C ILE A 32 -29.34 -65.13 -29.84
N SER A 33 -30.07 -64.27 -29.15
CA SER A 33 -31.12 -64.63 -28.18
C SER A 33 -32.45 -64.07 -28.65
N ALA A 34 -33.49 -64.89 -28.74
CA ALA A 34 -34.84 -64.43 -29.08
C ALA A 34 -35.72 -64.38 -27.83
N VAL A 35 -36.53 -63.33 -27.72
CA VAL A 35 -37.57 -63.16 -26.72
C VAL A 35 -38.90 -63.21 -27.45
N VAL A 36 -39.73 -64.19 -27.09
CA VAL A 36 -40.95 -64.54 -27.83
C VAL A 36 -42.13 -64.61 -26.87
N GLY A 37 -43.34 -64.41 -27.36
CA GLY A 37 -44.54 -64.53 -26.52
C GLY A 37 -45.76 -63.92 -27.18
N PRO A 38 -46.97 -64.18 -26.65
CA PRO A 38 -48.20 -63.57 -27.17
C PRO A 38 -48.19 -62.05 -27.01
N ASN A 39 -49.04 -61.34 -27.75
CA ASN A 39 -49.17 -59.89 -27.63
C ASN A 39 -49.67 -59.50 -26.22
N GLY A 40 -49.11 -58.42 -25.66
CA GLY A 40 -49.39 -58.02 -24.29
C GLY A 40 -48.68 -58.81 -23.19
N SER A 41 -47.85 -59.81 -23.52
CA SER A 41 -47.10 -60.61 -22.53
C SER A 41 -46.02 -59.83 -21.76
N GLY A 42 -45.65 -58.64 -22.22
CA GLY A 42 -44.58 -57.82 -21.62
C GLY A 42 -43.22 -57.97 -22.29
N LYS A 43 -43.13 -58.65 -23.44
CA LYS A 43 -41.88 -58.83 -24.20
C LYS A 43 -41.14 -57.51 -24.50
N SER A 44 -41.81 -56.50 -25.08
CA SER A 44 -41.19 -55.19 -25.33
C SER A 44 -40.86 -54.39 -24.05
N ASN A 45 -41.35 -54.78 -22.87
CA ASN A 45 -40.92 -54.15 -21.61
C ASN A 45 -39.46 -54.49 -21.29
N ILE A 46 -38.89 -55.54 -21.88
CA ILE A 46 -37.47 -55.89 -21.73
C ILE A 46 -36.59 -54.87 -22.47
N ALA A 47 -36.93 -54.52 -23.71
CA ALA A 47 -36.22 -53.46 -24.44
C ALA A 47 -36.27 -52.12 -23.69
N GLU A 48 -37.42 -51.80 -23.07
CA GLU A 48 -37.55 -50.61 -22.23
C GLU A 48 -36.73 -50.69 -20.94
N ALA A 49 -36.57 -51.87 -20.35
CA ALA A 49 -35.71 -52.07 -19.18
C ALA A 49 -34.24 -51.79 -19.52
N PHE A 50 -33.77 -52.23 -20.71
CA PHE A 50 -32.45 -51.85 -21.20
C PHE A 50 -32.32 -50.34 -21.42
N ARG A 51 -33.29 -49.69 -22.08
CA ARG A 51 -33.28 -48.22 -22.22
C ARG A 51 -33.19 -47.53 -20.85
N PHE A 52 -34.00 -47.99 -19.90
CA PHE A 52 -34.04 -47.45 -18.55
C PHE A 52 -32.69 -47.53 -17.84
N VAL A 53 -32.06 -48.71 -17.77
CA VAL A 53 -30.79 -48.88 -17.05
C VAL A 53 -29.60 -48.24 -17.75
N LEU A 54 -29.62 -48.13 -19.09
CA LEU A 54 -28.58 -47.49 -19.90
C LEU A 54 -28.67 -45.96 -19.93
N GLY A 55 -29.57 -45.36 -19.14
CA GLY A 55 -29.57 -43.93 -18.86
C GLY A 55 -30.59 -43.11 -19.63
N GLU A 56 -31.57 -43.72 -20.32
CA GLU A 56 -32.66 -43.00 -21.00
C GLU A 56 -33.48 -42.18 -20.00
N GLN A 57 -33.63 -40.88 -20.27
CA GLN A 57 -34.35 -39.94 -19.40
C GLN A 57 -35.79 -39.72 -19.86
N SER A 58 -36.06 -39.88 -21.15
CA SER A 58 -37.38 -39.66 -21.74
C SER A 58 -38.33 -40.79 -21.34
N ILE A 59 -39.19 -40.53 -20.36
CA ILE A 59 -40.22 -41.49 -19.93
C ILE A 59 -41.16 -41.84 -21.09
N LYS A 60 -41.40 -40.89 -22.01
CA LYS A 60 -42.20 -41.10 -23.22
C LYS A 60 -41.59 -42.17 -24.14
N SER A 61 -40.25 -42.21 -24.26
CA SER A 61 -39.55 -43.21 -25.08
C SER A 61 -39.69 -44.64 -24.52
N MET A 62 -39.96 -44.74 -23.21
CA MET A 62 -40.26 -45.99 -22.49
C MET A 62 -41.77 -46.18 -22.30
N ARG A 63 -42.61 -45.62 -23.20
CA ARG A 63 -44.09 -45.72 -23.20
C ARG A 63 -44.75 -45.44 -21.83
N GLY A 64 -44.20 -44.49 -21.07
CA GLY A 64 -44.78 -43.98 -19.82
C GLY A 64 -45.17 -42.50 -19.93
N LYS A 65 -45.93 -42.00 -18.94
CA LYS A 65 -46.21 -40.57 -18.76
C LYS A 65 -45.45 -40.00 -17.56
N ARG A 66 -45.30 -40.78 -16.49
CA ARG A 66 -44.59 -40.43 -15.25
C ARG A 66 -43.63 -41.55 -14.85
N GLY A 67 -42.63 -41.24 -14.01
CA GLY A 67 -41.64 -42.22 -13.55
C GLY A 67 -42.28 -43.41 -12.82
N GLU A 68 -43.36 -43.15 -12.08
CA GLU A 68 -44.19 -44.17 -11.43
C GLU A 68 -44.78 -45.22 -12.38
N ASP A 69 -45.01 -44.87 -13.66
CA ASP A 69 -45.60 -45.79 -14.64
C ASP A 69 -44.63 -46.92 -15.03
N LEU A 70 -43.33 -46.77 -14.70
CA LEU A 70 -42.32 -47.80 -14.85
C LEU A 70 -42.36 -48.82 -13.71
N ILE A 71 -43.08 -48.52 -12.63
CA ILE A 71 -43.20 -49.36 -11.43
C ILE A 71 -44.46 -50.23 -11.53
N TRP A 72 -44.35 -51.48 -11.11
CA TRP A 72 -45.47 -52.40 -11.02
C TRP A 72 -46.63 -51.79 -10.21
N ASN A 73 -47.77 -51.64 -10.87
CA ASN A 73 -48.93 -50.93 -10.32
C ASN A 73 -49.97 -51.84 -9.65
N GLY A 74 -49.59 -53.09 -9.35
CA GLY A 74 -50.41 -54.06 -8.65
C GLY A 74 -51.36 -54.85 -9.57
N ALA A 75 -51.71 -56.05 -9.11
CA ALA A 75 -52.80 -56.86 -9.66
C ALA A 75 -53.55 -57.55 -8.51
N THR A 76 -54.65 -58.25 -8.82
CA THR A 76 -55.49 -58.92 -7.82
C THR A 76 -54.71 -59.87 -6.90
N SER A 77 -53.60 -60.46 -7.38
CA SER A 77 -52.78 -61.41 -6.61
C SER A 77 -51.50 -60.83 -6.01
N GLU A 78 -51.09 -59.62 -6.37
CA GLU A 78 -49.77 -59.07 -5.99
C GLU A 78 -49.88 -57.55 -5.77
N PRO A 79 -49.47 -57.03 -4.60
CA PRO A 79 -49.63 -55.62 -4.29
C PRO A 79 -48.78 -54.72 -5.20
N ARG A 80 -49.09 -53.42 -5.16
CA ARG A 80 -48.28 -52.38 -5.79
C ARG A 80 -46.85 -52.41 -5.26
N ALA A 81 -45.87 -52.30 -6.15
CA ALA A 81 -44.48 -52.12 -5.75
C ALA A 81 -44.22 -50.64 -5.42
N ASN A 82 -43.29 -50.39 -4.49
CA ASN A 82 -42.86 -49.04 -4.11
C ASN A 82 -41.66 -48.54 -4.93
N ARG A 83 -40.93 -49.47 -5.57
CA ARG A 83 -39.80 -49.19 -6.44
C ARG A 83 -39.72 -50.22 -7.57
N ALA A 84 -39.06 -49.85 -8.65
CA ALA A 84 -38.61 -50.76 -9.69
C ALA A 84 -37.10 -50.67 -9.83
N SER A 85 -36.42 -51.81 -9.97
CA SER A 85 -34.99 -51.86 -10.29
C SER A 85 -34.74 -52.68 -11.54
N VAL A 86 -33.78 -52.21 -12.33
CA VAL A 86 -33.21 -52.95 -13.46
C VAL A 86 -31.71 -52.95 -13.32
N LYS A 87 -31.11 -54.13 -13.46
CA LYS A 87 -29.69 -54.38 -13.30
C LYS A 87 -29.16 -55.09 -14.52
N VAL A 88 -28.10 -54.57 -15.11
CA VAL A 88 -27.40 -55.15 -16.25
C VAL A 88 -25.99 -55.51 -15.84
N THR A 89 -25.58 -56.73 -16.16
CA THR A 89 -24.23 -57.26 -15.91
C THR A 89 -23.50 -57.39 -17.22
N LEU A 90 -22.38 -56.70 -17.36
CA LEU A 90 -21.51 -56.70 -18.52
C LEU A 90 -20.20 -57.40 -18.18
N ASP A 91 -19.69 -58.20 -19.11
CA ASP A 91 -18.35 -58.77 -18.97
C ASP A 91 -17.29 -57.68 -19.14
N ASN A 92 -16.27 -57.66 -18.28
CA ASN A 92 -15.18 -56.69 -18.35
C ASN A 92 -13.80 -57.37 -18.30
N THR A 93 -13.72 -58.64 -18.72
CA THR A 93 -12.45 -59.40 -18.77
C THR A 93 -11.39 -58.74 -19.65
N GLN A 94 -11.81 -58.00 -20.69
CA GLN A 94 -10.95 -57.25 -21.60
C GLN A 94 -10.61 -55.83 -21.09
N LYS A 95 -11.07 -55.45 -19.89
CA LYS A 95 -10.90 -54.10 -19.29
C LYS A 95 -11.31 -52.96 -20.23
N ILE A 96 -12.43 -53.14 -20.93
CA ILE A 96 -13.03 -52.10 -21.78
C ILE A 96 -13.55 -50.96 -20.90
N PHE A 97 -14.12 -51.32 -19.76
CA PHE A 97 -14.33 -50.41 -18.66
C PHE A 97 -13.05 -50.33 -17.84
N ASP A 98 -12.60 -49.10 -17.56
CA ASP A 98 -11.44 -48.74 -16.74
C ASP A 98 -11.76 -48.97 -15.25
N ILE A 99 -12.11 -50.21 -14.94
CA ILE A 99 -12.62 -50.69 -13.66
C ILE A 99 -11.93 -52.03 -13.41
N ASP A 100 -11.27 -52.18 -12.26
CA ASP A 100 -10.55 -53.40 -11.88
C ASP A 100 -11.47 -54.53 -11.37
N PHE A 101 -12.61 -54.69 -12.02
CA PHE A 101 -13.53 -55.80 -11.77
C PHE A 101 -13.75 -56.56 -13.09
N PRO A 102 -13.82 -57.91 -13.02
CA PRO A 102 -14.07 -58.74 -14.20
C PRO A 102 -15.50 -58.57 -14.74
N GLU A 103 -16.39 -57.96 -13.97
CA GLU A 103 -17.76 -57.66 -14.34
C GLU A 103 -18.11 -56.22 -13.94
N VAL A 104 -18.93 -55.59 -14.76
CA VAL A 104 -19.49 -54.27 -14.52
C VAL A 104 -21.00 -54.39 -14.43
N ILE A 105 -21.52 -54.06 -13.26
CA ILE A 105 -22.94 -54.10 -12.92
C ILE A 105 -23.45 -52.67 -12.91
N VAL A 106 -24.34 -52.35 -13.84
CA VAL A 106 -25.06 -51.06 -13.86
C VAL A 106 -26.47 -51.31 -13.38
N GLU A 107 -26.89 -50.62 -12.33
CA GLU A 107 -28.25 -50.72 -11.80
C GLU A 107 -28.89 -49.34 -11.70
N ARG A 108 -30.15 -49.25 -12.12
CA ARG A 108 -31.00 -48.09 -11.94
C ARG A 108 -32.24 -48.48 -11.15
N VAL A 109 -32.58 -47.67 -10.16
CA VAL A 109 -33.78 -47.83 -9.33
C VAL A 109 -34.64 -46.59 -9.48
N VAL A 110 -35.95 -46.76 -9.68
CA VAL A 110 -36.93 -45.68 -9.65
C VAL A 110 -37.93 -45.89 -8.52
N HIS A 111 -38.18 -44.83 -7.77
CA HIS A 111 -39.10 -44.80 -6.64
C HIS A 111 -40.41 -44.11 -7.03
N ARG A 112 -41.46 -44.33 -6.23
CA ARG A 112 -42.79 -43.73 -6.49
C ARG A 112 -42.83 -42.21 -6.40
N ASP A 113 -41.89 -41.59 -5.72
CA ASP A 113 -41.71 -40.13 -5.70
C ASP A 113 -41.05 -39.59 -6.99
N GLY A 114 -40.65 -40.48 -7.90
CA GLY A 114 -39.97 -40.13 -9.15
C GLY A 114 -38.44 -40.01 -9.01
N LEU A 115 -37.88 -40.21 -7.81
CA LEU A 115 -36.43 -40.24 -7.62
C LEU A 115 -35.83 -41.45 -8.34
N ASN A 116 -34.70 -41.20 -9.01
CA ASN A 116 -33.92 -42.20 -9.71
C ASN A 116 -32.55 -42.32 -9.04
N GLU A 117 -32.20 -43.54 -8.64
CA GLU A 117 -30.89 -43.87 -8.09
C GLU A 117 -30.11 -44.69 -9.12
N TYR A 118 -28.84 -44.36 -9.30
CA TYR A 118 -27.93 -45.05 -10.22
C TYR A 118 -26.78 -45.64 -9.42
N SER A 119 -26.37 -46.86 -9.76
CA SER A 119 -25.21 -47.49 -9.15
C SER A 119 -24.38 -48.27 -10.15
N ILE A 120 -23.07 -48.27 -9.92
CA ILE A 120 -22.08 -49.07 -10.65
C ILE A 120 -21.39 -49.96 -9.62
N ASN A 121 -21.44 -51.28 -9.80
CA ASN A 121 -20.91 -52.28 -8.87
C ASN A 121 -21.37 -52.05 -7.42
N GLY A 122 -22.62 -51.61 -7.24
CA GLY A 122 -23.23 -51.33 -5.93
C GLY A 122 -22.88 -49.96 -5.32
N SER A 123 -21.96 -49.20 -5.90
CA SER A 123 -21.66 -47.82 -5.47
C SER A 123 -22.62 -46.83 -6.13
N VAL A 124 -23.24 -45.96 -5.35
CA VAL A 124 -24.16 -44.93 -5.86
C VAL A 124 -23.39 -43.85 -6.61
N VAL A 125 -23.82 -43.54 -7.84
CA VAL A 125 -23.15 -42.59 -8.75
C VAL A 125 -24.16 -41.64 -9.39
N ARG A 126 -23.67 -40.61 -10.11
CA ARG A 126 -24.54 -39.72 -10.90
C ARG A 126 -24.79 -40.36 -12.26
N LEU A 127 -25.91 -39.99 -12.91
CA LEU A 127 -26.19 -40.41 -14.29
C LEU A 127 -25.05 -40.05 -15.25
N LYS A 128 -24.39 -38.90 -15.06
CA LYS A 128 -23.24 -38.50 -15.87
C LYS A 128 -22.13 -39.57 -15.86
N ASP A 129 -21.86 -40.15 -14.70
CA ASP A 129 -20.80 -41.15 -14.52
C ASP A 129 -21.18 -42.46 -15.24
N VAL A 130 -22.46 -42.86 -15.18
CA VAL A 130 -22.99 -44.00 -15.94
C VAL A 130 -22.86 -43.78 -17.45
N LEU A 131 -23.24 -42.59 -17.94
CA LEU A 131 -23.15 -42.26 -19.37
C LEU A 131 -21.69 -42.21 -19.86
N GLU A 132 -20.78 -41.67 -19.05
CA GLU A 132 -19.35 -41.64 -19.38
C GLU A 132 -18.75 -43.04 -19.42
N LEU A 133 -19.12 -43.91 -18.47
CA LEU A 133 -18.70 -45.30 -18.43
C LEU A 133 -19.19 -46.06 -19.69
N LEU A 134 -20.49 -45.96 -20.00
CA LEU A 134 -21.11 -46.65 -21.12
C LEU A 134 -20.60 -46.13 -22.48
N ALA A 135 -20.30 -44.83 -22.59
CA ALA A 135 -19.72 -44.24 -23.80
C ALA A 135 -18.36 -44.86 -24.18
N ARG A 136 -17.55 -45.30 -23.20
CA ARG A 136 -16.26 -45.99 -23.46
C ARG A 136 -16.46 -47.34 -24.14
N ALA A 137 -17.59 -48.00 -23.89
CA ALA A 137 -17.95 -49.26 -24.52
C ALA A 137 -18.86 -49.08 -25.75
N HIS A 138 -18.96 -47.85 -26.29
CA HIS A 138 -19.85 -47.50 -27.40
C HIS A 138 -21.34 -47.78 -27.14
N ILE A 139 -21.74 -47.81 -25.86
CA ILE A 139 -23.14 -47.88 -25.46
C ILE A 139 -23.62 -46.44 -25.20
N GLY A 140 -24.11 -45.77 -26.25
CA GLY A 140 -24.55 -44.36 -26.18
C GLY A 140 -25.99 -44.17 -25.73
N ALA A 141 -26.30 -43.05 -25.05
CA ALA A 141 -27.66 -42.69 -24.59
C ALA A 141 -28.68 -42.46 -25.73
N SER A 142 -28.23 -42.23 -26.97
CA SER A 142 -29.08 -42.00 -28.15
C SER A 142 -29.82 -43.25 -28.64
N GLY A 143 -29.49 -44.43 -28.12
CA GLY A 143 -30.27 -45.65 -28.33
C GLY A 143 -30.08 -46.31 -29.70
N HIS A 144 -28.99 -46.05 -30.42
CA HIS A 144 -28.74 -46.72 -31.72
C HIS A 144 -28.53 -48.24 -31.62
N HIS A 145 -28.28 -48.75 -30.42
CA HIS A 145 -28.19 -50.17 -30.10
C HIS A 145 -29.54 -50.77 -29.66
N ILE A 146 -30.62 -49.97 -29.52
CA ILE A 146 -31.97 -50.45 -29.18
C ILE A 146 -32.98 -49.91 -30.20
N ILE A 147 -33.35 -50.75 -31.16
CA ILE A 147 -34.34 -50.42 -32.18
C ILE A 147 -35.71 -50.91 -31.68
N SER A 148 -36.53 -49.98 -31.19
CA SER A 148 -37.89 -50.28 -30.74
C SER A 148 -38.89 -50.39 -31.89
N GLN A 149 -40.03 -50.99 -31.58
CA GLN A 149 -41.16 -51.08 -32.51
C GLN A 149 -41.55 -49.69 -33.05
N GLY A 150 -41.63 -49.56 -34.37
CA GLY A 150 -41.93 -48.30 -35.04
C GLY A 150 -40.76 -47.31 -35.15
N GLU A 151 -39.64 -47.56 -34.47
CA GLU A 151 -38.40 -46.79 -34.62
C GLU A 151 -37.49 -47.34 -35.73
N ALA A 152 -37.87 -48.44 -36.36
CA ALA A 152 -37.12 -49.04 -37.47
C ALA A 152 -36.91 -48.05 -38.63
N ASP A 153 -37.78 -47.07 -38.84
CA ASP A 153 -37.69 -46.04 -39.91
C ASP A 153 -37.16 -44.67 -39.40
N LYS A 154 -36.74 -44.59 -38.13
CA LYS A 154 -36.36 -43.33 -37.46
C LYS A 154 -35.17 -42.63 -38.11
N ILE A 155 -34.13 -43.37 -38.52
CA ILE A 155 -32.93 -42.79 -39.15
C ILE A 155 -33.23 -42.26 -40.57
N LEU A 156 -34.19 -42.86 -41.28
CA LEU A 156 -34.62 -42.40 -42.60
C LEU A 156 -35.54 -41.17 -42.50
N SER A 157 -36.39 -41.12 -41.49
CA SER A 157 -37.33 -40.00 -41.26
C SER A 157 -36.73 -38.80 -40.50
N ALA A 158 -35.54 -38.97 -39.90
CA ALA A 158 -34.80 -37.90 -39.24
C ALA A 158 -34.42 -36.75 -40.18
N SER A 159 -34.32 -35.53 -39.63
CA SER A 159 -33.78 -34.38 -40.38
C SER A 159 -32.31 -34.64 -40.77
N PRO A 160 -31.78 -34.01 -41.83
CA PRO A 160 -30.37 -34.20 -42.20
C PRO A 160 -29.39 -33.93 -41.06
N LYS A 161 -29.68 -32.92 -40.23
CA LYS A 161 -28.91 -32.58 -39.03
C LYS A 161 -28.96 -33.68 -37.97
N ASP A 162 -30.17 -34.16 -37.64
CA ASP A 162 -30.33 -35.23 -36.66
C ASP A 162 -29.65 -36.51 -37.14
N ARG A 163 -29.77 -36.83 -38.44
CA ARG A 163 -29.11 -37.98 -39.04
C ARG A 163 -27.58 -37.88 -38.95
N LYS A 164 -27.01 -36.68 -39.17
CA LYS A 164 -25.57 -36.44 -38.92
C LYS A 164 -25.20 -36.73 -37.47
N SER A 165 -25.95 -36.18 -36.52
CA SER A 165 -25.75 -36.41 -35.08
C SER A 165 -25.82 -37.91 -34.71
N MET A 166 -26.77 -38.64 -35.29
CA MET A 166 -26.90 -40.10 -35.08
C MET A 166 -25.68 -40.87 -35.59
N VAL A 167 -25.16 -40.51 -36.77
CA VAL A 167 -23.97 -41.14 -37.36
C VAL A 167 -22.70 -40.78 -36.58
N GLU A 168 -22.54 -39.52 -36.17
CA GLU A 168 -21.42 -39.09 -35.32
C GLU A 168 -21.38 -39.84 -33.99
N ASP A 169 -22.53 -40.05 -33.36
CA ASP A 169 -22.62 -40.78 -32.11
C ASP A 169 -22.27 -42.26 -32.29
N ALA A 170 -22.77 -42.89 -33.36
CA ALA A 170 -22.43 -44.27 -33.67
C ALA A 170 -20.93 -44.46 -34.00
N LEU A 171 -20.29 -43.48 -34.63
CA LEU A 171 -18.83 -43.46 -34.83
C LEU A 171 -18.04 -43.22 -33.53
N GLY A 172 -18.71 -43.03 -32.38
CA GLY A 172 -18.06 -42.79 -31.09
C GLY A 172 -17.53 -41.37 -30.92
N LEU A 173 -17.90 -40.43 -31.79
CA LEU A 173 -17.36 -39.07 -31.81
C LEU A 173 -17.98 -38.18 -30.72
N ARG A 174 -19.05 -38.64 -30.08
CA ARG A 174 -19.80 -37.93 -29.03
C ARG A 174 -18.93 -37.47 -27.86
N LEU A 175 -17.98 -38.31 -27.43
CA LEU A 175 -17.06 -37.95 -26.34
C LEU A 175 -16.16 -36.77 -26.72
N PHE A 176 -15.65 -36.75 -27.95
CA PHE A 176 -14.82 -35.66 -28.45
C PHE A 176 -15.63 -34.37 -28.62
N GLN A 177 -16.88 -34.47 -29.09
CA GLN A 177 -17.81 -33.33 -29.14
C GLN A 177 -18.08 -32.75 -27.74
N TYR A 178 -18.30 -33.62 -26.74
CA TYR A 178 -18.48 -33.19 -25.35
C TYR A 178 -17.24 -32.48 -24.82
N LYS A 179 -16.06 -33.06 -25.00
CA LYS A 179 -14.77 -32.45 -24.60
C LYS A 179 -14.53 -31.11 -25.28
N ARG A 180 -14.89 -30.98 -26.56
CA ARG A 180 -14.82 -29.71 -27.30
C ARG A 180 -15.71 -28.65 -26.65
N LEU A 181 -17.00 -28.96 -26.46
CA LEU A 181 -17.98 -28.05 -25.86
C LEU A 181 -17.60 -27.65 -24.42
N GLU A 182 -17.06 -28.59 -23.64
CA GLU A 182 -16.56 -28.31 -22.29
C GLU A 182 -15.35 -27.36 -22.33
N SER A 183 -14.43 -27.57 -23.28
CA SER A 183 -13.25 -26.71 -23.47
C SER A 183 -13.63 -25.32 -23.93
N GLU A 184 -14.61 -25.18 -24.83
CA GLU A 184 -15.19 -23.91 -25.25
C GLU A 184 -15.78 -23.14 -24.07
N ARG A 185 -16.54 -23.82 -23.19
CA ARG A 185 -17.09 -23.21 -21.97
C ARG A 185 -15.99 -22.75 -21.01
N LYS A 186 -14.94 -23.55 -20.82
CA LYS A 186 -13.78 -23.17 -19.99
C LYS A 186 -13.04 -21.97 -20.58
N LEU A 187 -12.88 -21.93 -21.89
CA LEU A 187 -12.23 -20.83 -22.60
C LEU A 187 -13.02 -19.52 -22.43
N GLN A 188 -14.34 -19.56 -22.62
CA GLN A 188 -15.22 -18.41 -22.41
C GLN A 188 -15.09 -17.85 -20.98
N LYS A 189 -15.15 -18.74 -19.98
CA LYS A 189 -14.96 -18.35 -18.56
C LYS A 189 -13.58 -17.77 -18.30
N THR A 190 -12.55 -18.27 -18.97
CA THR A 190 -11.18 -17.75 -18.85
C THR A 190 -11.08 -16.32 -19.38
N PHE A 191 -11.72 -16.01 -20.52
CA PHE A 191 -11.78 -14.64 -21.04
C PHE A 191 -12.56 -13.68 -20.13
N GLU A 192 -13.64 -14.15 -19.51
CA GLU A 192 -14.37 -13.38 -18.49
C GLU A 192 -13.47 -13.06 -17.29
N ASN A 193 -12.72 -14.04 -16.79
CA ASN A 193 -11.76 -13.84 -15.70
C ASN A 193 -10.64 -12.84 -16.07
N ILE A 194 -10.08 -12.95 -17.29
CA ILE A 194 -9.07 -12.00 -17.79
C ILE A 194 -9.64 -10.57 -17.74
N THR A 195 -10.84 -10.38 -18.27
CA THR A 195 -11.51 -9.07 -18.30
C THR A 195 -11.71 -8.50 -16.89
N GLN A 196 -12.09 -9.34 -15.93
CA GLN A 196 -12.24 -8.93 -14.53
C GLN A 196 -10.91 -8.52 -13.89
N VAL A 197 -9.85 -9.30 -14.11
CA VAL A 197 -8.52 -8.98 -13.55
C VAL A 197 -7.95 -7.71 -14.17
N GLU A 198 -8.13 -7.50 -15.48
CA GLU A 198 -7.73 -6.24 -16.14
C GLU A 198 -8.46 -5.02 -15.56
N ALA A 199 -9.76 -5.15 -15.26
CA ALA A 199 -10.54 -4.08 -14.63
C ALA A 199 -10.01 -3.75 -13.23
N LEU A 200 -9.72 -4.77 -12.40
CA LEU A 200 -9.12 -4.58 -11.07
C LEU A 200 -7.76 -3.88 -11.14
N ARG A 201 -6.91 -4.24 -12.11
CA ARG A 201 -5.62 -3.58 -12.29
C ARG A 201 -5.77 -2.12 -12.73
N LYS A 202 -6.73 -1.83 -13.62
CA LYS A 202 -7.05 -0.45 -14.02
C LYS A 202 -7.54 0.40 -12.84
N GLU A 203 -8.28 -0.21 -11.91
CA GLU A 203 -8.74 0.45 -10.68
C GLU A 203 -7.59 0.73 -9.69
N ILE A 204 -6.66 -0.22 -9.53
CA ILE A 204 -5.52 -0.10 -8.60
C ILE A 204 -4.46 0.89 -9.13
N ALA A 205 -4.26 0.98 -10.45
CA ALA A 205 -3.21 1.80 -11.07
C ALA A 205 -3.15 3.28 -10.60
N PRO A 206 -4.26 4.05 -10.56
CA PRO A 206 -4.22 5.43 -10.07
C PRO A 206 -3.87 5.52 -8.58
N HIS A 207 -4.38 4.60 -7.75
CA HIS A 207 -4.07 4.53 -6.31
C HIS A 207 -2.59 4.24 -6.08
N LEU A 208 -2.04 3.26 -6.80
CA LEU A 208 -0.62 2.92 -6.75
C LEU A 208 0.28 4.10 -7.16
N LYS A 209 -0.11 4.83 -8.22
CA LYS A 209 0.61 6.04 -8.67
C LYS A 209 0.57 7.16 -7.64
N PHE A 210 -0.56 7.32 -6.95
CA PHE A 210 -0.71 8.29 -5.87
C PHE A 210 0.19 7.93 -4.67
N LEU A 211 0.10 6.69 -4.17
CA LEU A 211 0.94 6.20 -3.08
C LEU A 211 2.43 6.27 -3.42
N GLY A 212 2.81 5.93 -4.66
CA GLY A 212 4.20 6.02 -5.11
C GLY A 212 4.77 7.44 -5.03
N LYS A 213 3.96 8.47 -5.36
CA LYS A 213 4.36 9.87 -5.19
C LYS A 213 4.49 10.26 -3.71
N GLN A 214 3.64 9.72 -2.84
CA GLN A 214 3.74 9.96 -1.41
C GLN A 214 5.02 9.34 -0.85
N VAL A 215 5.33 8.09 -1.20
CA VAL A 215 6.57 7.40 -0.82
C VAL A 215 7.80 8.18 -1.31
N GLU A 216 7.83 8.64 -2.57
CA GLU A 216 8.94 9.46 -3.08
C GLU A 216 9.12 10.77 -2.29
N LYS A 217 8.02 11.40 -1.86
CA LYS A 217 8.08 12.59 -1.00
C LYS A 217 8.64 12.24 0.39
N LEU A 218 8.23 11.11 0.95
CA LEU A 218 8.70 10.63 2.26
C LEU A 218 10.19 10.32 2.25
N GLU A 219 10.69 9.60 1.24
CA GLU A 219 12.11 9.30 1.09
C GLU A 219 12.96 10.58 1.00
N LYS A 220 12.48 11.60 0.27
CA LYS A 220 13.12 12.91 0.23
C LYS A 220 13.10 13.60 1.60
N THR A 221 12.00 13.53 2.34
CA THR A 221 11.89 14.08 3.70
C THR A 221 12.86 13.38 4.66
N GLU A 222 13.02 12.07 4.56
CA GLU A 222 13.95 11.29 5.38
C GLU A 222 15.42 11.62 5.07
N SER A 223 15.78 11.73 3.79
CA SER A 223 17.09 12.21 3.36
C SER A 223 17.39 13.61 3.90
N MET A 224 16.43 14.54 3.80
CA MET A 224 16.57 15.90 4.34
C MET A 224 16.71 15.92 5.86
N ARG A 225 16.02 15.03 6.59
CA ARG A 225 16.21 14.86 8.05
C ARG A 225 17.64 14.40 8.37
N GLY A 226 18.18 13.43 7.63
CA GLY A 226 19.56 12.97 7.81
C GLY A 226 20.60 14.06 7.55
N GLU A 227 20.42 14.85 6.49
CA GLU A 227 21.26 16.01 6.21
C GLU A 227 21.16 17.08 7.31
N LEU A 228 19.95 17.35 7.81
CA LEU A 228 19.73 18.26 8.93
C LEU A 228 20.45 17.80 10.20
N VAL A 229 20.38 16.51 10.56
CA VAL A 229 21.11 15.96 11.72
C VAL A 229 22.60 16.22 11.58
N THR A 230 23.17 15.93 10.41
CA THR A 230 24.61 16.08 10.17
C THR A 230 25.05 17.54 10.30
N LEU A 231 24.31 18.46 9.66
CA LEU A 231 24.61 19.90 9.72
C LEU A 231 24.41 20.48 11.12
N ALA A 232 23.32 20.11 11.79
CA ALA A 232 22.97 20.64 13.09
C ALA A 232 23.95 20.18 14.17
N THR A 233 24.34 18.91 14.16
CA THR A 233 25.29 18.40 15.15
C THR A 233 26.68 19.03 15.00
N GLU A 234 27.14 19.28 13.76
CA GLU A 234 28.39 20.03 13.55
C GLU A 234 28.28 21.50 13.98
N TYR A 235 27.16 22.16 13.68
CA TYR A 235 26.86 23.53 14.11
C TYR A 235 26.89 23.65 15.64
N PHE A 236 26.10 22.82 16.34
CA PHE A 236 25.96 22.91 17.78
C PHE A 236 27.26 22.60 18.53
N LYS A 237 28.06 21.63 18.07
CA LYS A 237 29.36 21.33 18.68
C LYS A 237 30.32 22.53 18.62
N ARG A 238 30.39 23.19 17.47
CA ARG A 238 31.24 24.37 17.29
C ARG A 238 30.74 25.57 18.09
N GLU A 239 29.42 25.79 18.13
CA GLU A 239 28.83 26.90 18.88
C GLU A 239 28.98 26.70 20.41
N ASP A 240 28.86 25.46 20.91
CA ASP A 240 29.11 25.11 22.32
C ASP A 240 30.56 25.39 22.75
N ILE A 241 31.54 25.05 21.89
CA ILE A 241 32.96 25.37 22.10
C ILE A 241 33.17 26.89 22.13
N TYR A 242 32.57 27.62 21.18
CA TYR A 242 32.68 29.07 21.12
C TYR A 242 32.11 29.77 22.37
N VAL A 243 30.91 29.38 22.80
CA VAL A 243 30.21 29.98 23.95
C VAL A 243 30.97 29.67 25.24
N SER A 244 31.37 28.41 25.45
CA SER A 244 32.09 27.99 26.65
C SER A 244 33.45 28.68 26.77
N PHE A 245 34.21 28.78 25.67
CA PHE A 245 35.49 29.47 25.65
C PHE A 245 35.35 30.98 25.88
N SER A 246 34.42 31.63 25.16
CA SER A 246 34.19 33.07 25.29
C SER A 246 33.77 33.45 26.72
N ARG A 247 32.95 32.61 27.35
CA ARG A 247 32.55 32.78 28.76
C ARG A 247 33.75 32.62 29.70
N ALA A 248 34.59 31.61 29.48
CA ALA A 248 35.80 31.40 30.28
C ALA A 248 36.77 32.59 30.16
N LYS A 249 36.96 33.12 28.94
CA LYS A 249 37.79 34.29 28.68
C LYS A 249 37.26 35.55 29.39
N LEU A 250 35.97 35.86 29.24
CA LEU A 250 35.35 37.00 29.91
C LEU A 250 35.46 36.90 31.44
N LEU A 251 35.24 35.70 32.01
CA LEU A 251 35.42 35.45 33.44
C LEU A 251 36.86 35.69 33.89
N SER A 252 37.84 35.27 33.08
CA SER A 252 39.27 35.45 33.37
C SER A 252 39.72 36.91 33.32
N GLU A 253 39.17 37.73 32.41
CA GLU A 253 39.46 39.16 32.29
C GLU A 253 38.74 39.98 33.38
N ARG A 254 37.51 39.60 33.72
CA ARG A 254 36.66 40.33 34.68
C ARG A 254 37.10 40.18 36.13
N LYS A 255 37.53 38.98 36.55
CA LYS A 255 37.99 38.72 37.94
C LYS A 255 39.08 39.70 38.42
N PRO A 256 40.21 39.86 37.74
CA PRO A 256 41.28 40.75 38.20
C PRO A 256 40.87 42.23 38.18
N LEU A 257 40.04 42.65 37.22
CA LEU A 257 39.49 44.01 37.13
C LEU A 257 38.54 44.33 38.28
N ASN A 258 37.67 43.40 38.67
CA ASN A 258 36.79 43.55 39.83
C ASN A 258 37.60 43.64 41.13
N GLU A 259 38.62 42.79 41.30
CA GLU A 259 39.48 42.82 42.49
C GLU A 259 40.27 44.13 42.62
N THR A 260 40.75 44.68 41.49
CA THR A 260 41.45 45.98 41.47
C THR A 260 40.49 47.14 41.73
N LEU A 261 39.29 47.13 41.13
CA LEU A 261 38.27 48.14 41.42
C LEU A 261 37.84 48.11 42.89
N GLU A 262 37.69 46.91 43.49
CA GLU A 262 37.30 46.81 44.90
C GLU A 262 38.37 47.41 45.83
N LYS A 263 39.65 47.19 45.54
CA LYS A 263 40.78 47.82 46.26
C LYS A 263 40.78 49.35 46.11
N LEU A 264 40.69 49.85 44.87
CA LEU A 264 40.68 51.29 44.59
C LEU A 264 39.44 51.99 45.16
N SER A 265 38.27 51.34 45.17
CA SER A 265 37.05 51.90 45.77
C SER A 265 37.16 52.03 47.31
N LYS A 266 37.90 51.12 47.97
CA LYS A 266 38.20 51.21 49.41
C LYS A 266 39.16 52.37 49.69
N GLU A 267 40.15 52.57 48.84
CA GLU A 267 41.08 53.73 48.93
C GLU A 267 40.37 55.06 48.61
N SER A 268 39.51 55.08 47.60
CA SER A 268 38.66 56.21 47.17
C SER A 268 37.66 56.64 48.26
N LYS A 269 37.08 55.70 49.00
CA LYS A 269 36.23 56.02 50.17
C LYS A 269 37.00 56.72 51.29
N ASN A 270 38.26 56.36 51.52
CA ASN A 270 39.12 57.08 52.47
C ASN A 270 39.49 58.47 51.93
N ALA A 271 39.66 58.59 50.62
CA ALA A 271 39.93 59.84 49.91
C ALA A 271 38.72 60.79 49.81
N LYS A 272 37.47 60.32 49.86
CA LYS A 272 36.28 61.20 49.90
C LYS A 272 36.23 62.13 51.13
N ARG A 273 36.93 61.79 52.21
CA ARG A 273 37.16 62.70 53.37
C ARG A 273 38.06 63.89 53.01
N VAL A 274 38.82 63.81 51.92
CA VAL A 274 39.65 64.89 51.38
C VAL A 274 38.83 65.87 50.52
N ILE A 275 37.74 65.42 49.90
CA ILE A 275 36.82 66.31 49.16
C ILE A 275 36.07 67.24 50.13
N GLU A 276 35.78 66.81 51.38
CA GLU A 276 35.30 67.71 52.43
C GLU A 276 36.32 68.84 52.77
N LEU A 277 37.61 68.62 52.50
CA LEU A 277 38.67 69.63 52.65
C LEU A 277 38.69 70.67 51.51
N GLU A 278 37.93 70.53 50.41
CA GLU A 278 37.79 71.61 49.40
C GLU A 278 37.18 72.88 50.01
N SER A 279 36.22 72.70 50.93
CA SER A 279 35.65 73.81 51.72
C SER A 279 36.70 74.46 52.63
N GLY A 280 37.60 73.63 53.17
CA GLY A 280 38.76 74.04 53.96
C GLY A 280 39.82 74.75 53.13
N LEU A 281 40.08 74.32 51.89
CA LEU A 281 41.07 74.91 51.00
C LEU A 281 40.65 76.32 50.56
N SER A 282 39.38 76.52 50.22
CA SER A 282 38.83 77.85 49.91
C SER A 282 38.95 78.79 51.11
N ALA A 283 38.64 78.29 52.31
CA ALA A 283 38.81 79.05 53.55
C ALA A 283 40.29 79.38 53.86
N VAL A 284 41.20 78.42 53.67
CA VAL A 284 42.65 78.59 53.86
C VAL A 284 43.25 79.56 52.83
N ARG A 285 42.83 79.48 51.56
CA ARG A 285 43.23 80.43 50.50
C ARG A 285 42.76 81.83 50.80
N LYS A 286 41.49 81.99 51.20
CA LYS A 286 40.94 83.28 51.61
C LYS A 286 41.69 83.83 52.83
N HIS A 287 41.96 82.99 53.82
CA HIS A 287 42.72 83.38 55.01
C HIS A 287 44.17 83.80 54.67
N ARG A 288 44.84 83.08 53.77
CA ARG A 288 46.17 83.46 53.26
C ARG A 288 46.12 84.79 52.52
N ASP A 289 45.14 85.01 51.66
CA ASP A 289 44.98 86.25 50.90
C ASP A 289 44.70 87.44 51.81
N ASP A 290 43.87 87.25 52.84
CA ASP A 290 43.58 88.24 53.87
C ASP A 290 44.85 88.57 54.67
N LEU A 291 45.60 87.57 55.13
CA LEU A 291 46.89 87.76 55.79
C LEU A 291 47.90 88.47 54.89
N THR A 292 47.95 88.14 53.59
CA THR A 292 48.86 88.80 52.61
C THR A 292 48.49 90.28 52.46
N ARG A 293 47.20 90.60 52.41
CA ARG A 293 46.70 91.98 52.34
C ARG A 293 46.99 92.76 53.60
N GLU A 294 46.79 92.17 54.77
CA GLU A 294 47.10 92.79 56.06
C GLU A 294 48.60 93.06 56.21
N LEU A 295 49.44 92.12 55.79
CA LEU A 295 50.89 92.26 55.80
C LEU A 295 51.34 93.40 54.87
N GLY A 296 50.77 93.49 53.66
CA GLY A 296 51.01 94.61 52.75
C GLY A 296 50.52 95.97 53.28
N LYS A 297 49.41 96.00 54.03
CA LYS A 297 48.94 97.23 54.73
C LYS A 297 49.90 97.64 55.84
N LEU A 298 50.36 96.68 56.65
CA LEU A 298 51.34 96.88 57.71
C LEU A 298 52.68 97.40 57.17
N GLU A 299 53.18 96.81 56.09
CA GLU A 299 54.36 97.30 55.37
C GLU A 299 54.15 98.74 54.88
N GLY A 300 52.97 99.04 54.31
CA GLY A 300 52.60 100.39 53.91
C GLY A 300 52.57 101.40 55.08
N PHE A 301 52.08 101.00 56.25
CA PHE A 301 52.07 101.82 57.46
C PHE A 301 53.48 102.05 58.02
N ILE A 302 54.32 101.02 58.03
CA ILE A 302 55.74 101.13 58.43
C ILE A 302 56.45 102.11 57.49
N MET A 303 56.28 101.98 56.18
CA MET A 303 56.86 102.90 55.20
C MET A 303 56.37 104.34 55.36
N ALA A 304 55.09 104.54 55.73
CA ALA A 304 54.53 105.87 55.96
C ALA A 304 55.13 106.54 57.20
N GLU A 305 55.24 105.82 58.32
CA GLU A 305 55.85 106.34 59.55
C GLU A 305 57.37 106.53 59.40
N GLU A 306 58.06 105.67 58.63
CA GLU A 306 59.48 105.86 58.29
C GLU A 306 59.69 107.15 57.46
N ARG A 307 58.77 107.49 56.55
CA ARG A 307 58.78 108.77 55.80
C ARG A 307 58.50 109.99 56.67
N VAL A 308 57.67 109.87 57.72
CA VAL A 308 57.43 110.96 58.68
C VAL A 308 58.73 111.30 59.41
N ILE A 309 59.44 110.30 59.89
CA ILE A 309 60.77 110.47 60.52
C ILE A 309 61.77 111.10 59.54
N GLU A 310 61.76 110.67 58.28
CA GLU A 310 62.66 111.20 57.25
C GLU A 310 62.37 112.68 56.91
N ASN A 311 61.09 113.05 56.81
CA ASN A 311 60.67 114.43 56.56
C ASN A 311 60.97 115.38 57.74
N GLU A 312 60.75 114.95 58.98
CA GLU A 312 61.12 115.75 60.16
C GLU A 312 62.63 115.94 60.28
N LYS A 313 63.43 114.91 60.02
CA LYS A 313 64.90 115.03 59.95
C LYS A 313 65.35 116.00 58.87
N ARG A 314 64.60 116.12 57.77
CA ARG A 314 64.89 117.08 56.68
C ARG A 314 64.59 118.52 57.08
N LEU A 315 63.53 118.75 57.85
CA LEU A 315 63.13 120.07 58.35
C LEU A 315 64.12 120.62 59.40
N LEU A 316 64.82 119.77 60.14
CA LEU A 316 65.85 120.13 61.12
C LEU A 316 67.13 120.78 60.52
N VAL A 317 67.32 120.77 59.21
CA VAL A 317 68.59 121.20 58.55
C VAL A 317 68.51 122.62 57.96
N SER A 318 67.32 123.25 57.90
CA SER A 318 67.13 124.58 57.29
C SER A 318 67.00 125.69 58.34
N ASP A 319 68.10 126.38 58.64
CA ASP A 319 68.23 127.31 59.77
C ASP A 319 67.71 128.75 59.54
N GLU A 320 66.98 129.06 58.45
CA GLU A 320 66.70 130.46 58.06
C GLU A 320 65.27 131.01 58.22
N PHE A 321 64.24 130.24 58.63
CA PHE A 321 62.91 130.82 58.89
C PHE A 321 62.18 130.15 60.06
N LYS A 322 62.50 130.56 61.30
CA LYS A 322 61.66 130.27 62.47
C LYS A 322 60.51 131.28 62.53
N THR A 323 59.29 130.83 62.23
CA THR A 323 58.08 131.67 62.31
C THR A 323 57.59 131.77 63.76
N VAL A 324 57.42 132.99 64.26
CA VAL A 324 56.80 133.27 65.57
C VAL A 324 55.33 133.61 65.34
N ARG A 325 54.42 133.06 66.16
CA ARG A 325 52.98 133.31 66.01
C ARG A 325 52.66 134.76 66.37
N LEU A 326 51.87 135.44 65.53
CA LEU A 326 51.53 136.85 65.64
C LEU A 326 50.94 137.23 67.02
N LYS A 327 50.16 136.32 67.61
CA LYS A 327 49.51 136.48 68.92
C LYS A 327 50.50 136.59 70.09
N ASP A 328 51.70 136.02 69.94
CA ASP A 328 52.75 136.11 70.95
C ASP A 328 53.50 137.46 70.89
N VAL A 329 53.46 138.17 69.75
CA VAL A 329 54.07 139.50 69.57
C VAL A 329 53.17 140.61 70.14
N GLU A 330 51.86 140.46 70.00
CA GLU A 330 50.87 141.40 70.55
C GLU A 330 50.91 141.44 72.09
N ASN A 331 50.98 140.28 72.75
CA ASN A 331 51.10 140.22 74.21
C ASN A 331 52.39 140.86 74.72
N LEU A 332 53.49 140.73 73.97
CA LEU A 332 54.77 141.35 74.31
C LEU A 332 54.68 142.88 74.21
N TYR A 333 53.94 143.40 73.23
CA TYR A 333 53.73 144.84 73.05
C TYR A 333 52.91 145.44 74.20
N GLU A 334 51.83 144.78 74.63
CA GLU A 334 51.04 145.24 75.78
C GLU A 334 51.86 145.26 77.08
N GLU A 335 52.66 144.23 77.35
CA GLU A 335 53.50 144.17 78.55
C GLU A 335 54.66 145.19 78.55
N VAL A 336 55.22 145.50 77.37
CA VAL A 336 56.34 146.43 77.23
C VAL A 336 55.88 147.90 77.25
N SER A 337 54.64 148.19 76.81
CA SER A 337 54.08 149.55 76.79
C SER A 337 53.92 150.20 78.17
N LEU A 338 53.90 149.40 79.24
CA LEU A 338 53.71 149.83 80.63
C LEU A 338 55.04 150.08 81.38
N LEU A 339 56.19 149.84 80.76
CA LEU A 339 57.51 149.89 81.40
C LEU A 339 58.28 151.16 81.00
N SER A 340 58.66 152.00 81.98
CA SER A 340 59.33 153.29 81.74
C SER A 340 60.87 153.24 81.76
N VAL A 341 61.46 152.05 81.97
CA VAL A 341 62.91 151.86 82.07
C VAL A 341 63.42 150.87 81.00
N VAL A 342 64.31 151.35 80.12
CA VAL A 342 64.77 150.63 78.91
C VAL A 342 65.47 149.28 79.22
N THR A 343 66.11 149.14 80.37
CA THR A 343 66.82 147.90 80.75
C THR A 343 65.88 146.72 81.04
N GLU A 344 64.67 146.97 81.55
CA GLU A 344 63.68 145.90 81.79
C GLU A 344 63.13 145.34 80.47
N VAL A 345 62.91 146.22 79.49
CA VAL A 345 62.45 145.86 78.14
C VAL A 345 63.44 144.93 77.44
N ILE A 346 64.75 145.24 77.50
CA ILE A 346 65.80 144.41 76.89
C ILE A 346 65.88 143.03 77.58
N SER A 347 65.70 142.95 78.90
CA SER A 347 65.75 141.68 79.62
C SER A 347 64.58 140.75 79.26
N LYS A 348 63.36 141.30 79.14
CA LYS A 348 62.18 140.51 78.76
C LYS A 348 62.26 140.05 77.30
N LEU A 349 62.73 140.90 76.39
CA LEU A 349 63.00 140.50 74.99
C LEU A 349 64.06 139.39 74.91
N GLY A 350 65.13 139.49 75.72
CA GLY A 350 66.17 138.47 75.81
C GLY A 350 65.68 137.12 76.33
N ASN A 351 64.80 137.11 77.35
CA ASN A 351 64.22 135.89 77.90
C ASN A 351 63.19 135.27 76.95
N PHE A 352 62.37 136.07 76.28
CA PHE A 352 61.41 135.61 75.28
C PHE A 352 62.08 134.85 74.12
N ILE A 353 63.25 135.32 73.67
CA ILE A 353 64.02 134.66 72.60
C ILE A 353 64.70 133.36 73.08
N LYS A 354 65.12 133.28 74.35
CA LYS A 354 65.82 132.11 74.89
C LYS A 354 64.89 130.92 75.16
N ASP A 355 63.72 131.14 75.77
CA ASP A 355 62.83 130.03 76.17
C ASP A 355 62.22 129.26 74.99
N ARG A 356 62.09 129.91 73.83
CA ARG A 356 61.49 129.28 72.64
C ARG A 356 62.50 128.74 71.62
N LYS A 357 63.80 128.81 71.90
CA LYS A 357 64.84 128.27 71.01
C LYS A 357 64.98 126.73 71.08
N HIS A 358 64.39 126.06 72.08
CA HIS A 358 64.67 124.64 72.37
C HIS A 358 63.47 123.69 72.64
N SER A 359 62.21 124.13 72.70
CA SER A 359 61.12 123.29 73.24
C SER A 359 60.26 122.50 72.23
N THR A 360 60.33 122.77 70.92
CA THR A 360 59.44 122.14 69.93
C THR A 360 60.01 120.94 69.15
N ASP A 361 61.32 120.65 69.25
CA ASP A 361 62.01 119.79 68.26
C ASP A 361 62.18 118.29 68.63
N SER A 362 61.82 117.82 69.84
CA SER A 362 62.21 116.45 70.30
C SER A 362 61.07 115.43 70.52
N ARG A 363 59.78 115.83 70.48
CA ARG A 363 58.69 114.95 70.95
C ARG A 363 58.05 114.09 69.85
N LEU A 364 58.00 114.60 68.61
CA LEU A 364 57.36 113.94 67.46
C LEU A 364 58.15 112.73 66.93
N ILE A 365 59.50 112.81 66.92
CA ILE A 365 60.37 111.72 66.47
C ILE A 365 60.28 110.47 67.37
N GLY A 366 60.12 110.66 68.69
CA GLY A 366 60.03 109.55 69.65
C GLY A 366 58.74 108.74 69.52
N GLU A 367 57.62 109.41 69.27
CA GLU A 367 56.31 108.76 69.09
C GLU A 367 56.26 107.91 67.81
N ALA A 368 56.89 108.38 66.72
CA ALA A 368 56.98 107.63 65.47
C ALA A 368 57.84 106.35 65.60
N GLN A 369 58.94 106.39 66.35
CA GLN A 369 59.82 105.22 66.55
C GLN A 369 59.16 104.11 67.37
N THR A 370 58.41 104.45 68.43
CA THR A 370 57.65 103.45 69.21
C THR A 370 56.61 102.75 68.36
N LYS A 371 55.93 103.49 67.48
CA LYS A 371 54.90 102.97 66.58
C LYS A 371 55.46 102.02 65.53
N ILE A 372 56.62 102.33 64.97
CA ILE A 372 57.33 101.42 64.04
C ILE A 372 57.73 100.11 64.74
N GLY A 373 58.17 100.17 66.00
CA GLY A 373 58.52 98.98 66.78
C GLY A 373 57.34 98.03 67.02
N GLU A 374 56.15 98.59 67.30
CA GLU A 374 54.91 97.82 67.45
C GLU A 374 54.44 97.22 66.12
N LEU A 375 54.50 97.99 65.03
CA LEU A 375 54.14 97.52 63.69
C LEU A 375 55.08 96.40 63.21
N LYS A 376 56.39 96.47 63.47
CA LYS A 376 57.36 95.41 63.11
C LYS A 376 57.14 94.12 63.89
N LYS A 377 56.71 94.17 65.15
CA LYS A 377 56.31 92.96 65.91
C LYS A 377 55.09 92.28 65.28
N SER A 378 54.08 93.08 64.92
CA SER A 378 52.87 92.59 64.25
C SER A 378 53.17 91.97 62.87
N GLN A 379 54.12 92.54 62.12
CA GLN A 379 54.60 91.98 60.85
C GLN A 379 55.17 90.57 61.00
N VAL A 380 56.04 90.33 61.99
CA VAL A 380 56.66 89.00 62.21
C VAL A 380 55.62 87.95 62.60
N GLU A 381 54.62 88.32 63.40
CA GLU A 381 53.51 87.40 63.75
C GLU A 381 52.65 87.03 62.53
N LEU A 382 52.36 88.01 61.65
CA LEU A 382 51.65 87.75 60.40
C LEU A 382 52.48 86.88 59.43
N GLU A 383 53.79 87.11 59.30
CA GLU A 383 54.67 86.29 58.45
C GLU A 383 54.68 84.82 58.87
N LYS A 384 54.74 84.55 60.18
CA LYS A 384 54.68 83.18 60.73
C LYS A 384 53.33 82.52 60.42
N SER A 385 52.24 83.26 60.56
CA SER A 385 50.88 82.80 60.28
C SER A 385 50.68 82.49 58.78
N LEU A 386 51.25 83.33 57.92
CA LEU A 386 51.23 83.17 56.47
C LEU A 386 52.01 81.92 56.02
N LYS A 387 53.14 81.61 56.67
CA LYS A 387 53.91 80.39 56.38
C LYS A 387 53.12 79.12 56.70
N ILE A 388 52.46 79.06 57.86
CA ILE A 388 51.61 77.93 58.27
C ILE A 388 50.44 77.74 57.29
N ALA A 389 49.84 78.85 56.83
CA ALA A 389 48.76 78.79 55.84
C ALA A 389 49.24 78.23 54.49
N ARG A 390 50.46 78.58 54.04
CA ARG A 390 51.07 78.04 52.81
C ARG A 390 51.40 76.56 52.90
N GLU A 391 51.95 76.09 54.01
CA GLU A 391 52.26 74.67 54.23
C GLU A 391 50.98 73.82 54.20
N LYS A 392 49.91 74.27 54.87
CA LYS A 392 48.59 73.62 54.82
C LYS A 392 47.97 73.63 53.43
N GLU A 393 48.09 74.71 52.67
CA GLU A 393 47.59 74.78 51.29
C GLU A 393 48.29 73.75 50.39
N GLN A 394 49.61 73.59 50.53
CA GLN A 394 50.38 72.64 49.74
C GLN A 394 50.02 71.18 50.05
N GLU A 395 49.90 70.82 51.34
CA GLU A 395 49.48 69.47 51.75
C GLU A 395 48.10 69.09 51.21
N ILE A 396 47.13 70.00 51.26
CA ILE A 396 45.78 69.75 50.73
C ILE A 396 45.82 69.64 49.19
N THR A 397 46.60 70.47 48.50
CA THR A 397 46.73 70.43 47.03
C THR A 397 47.36 69.12 46.53
N ASP A 398 48.36 68.59 47.24
CA ASP A 398 48.99 67.33 46.86
C ASP A 398 48.09 66.12 47.18
N ALA A 399 47.29 66.19 48.24
CA ALA A 399 46.23 65.22 48.50
C ALA A 399 45.15 65.23 47.40
N GLU A 400 44.66 66.40 46.97
CA GLU A 400 43.69 66.53 45.86
C GLU A 400 44.20 65.88 44.57
N LYS A 401 45.47 66.11 44.20
CA LYS A 401 46.07 65.47 43.01
C LYS A 401 46.11 63.95 43.13
N ALA A 402 46.41 63.41 44.31
CA ALA A 402 46.40 61.97 44.54
C ALA A 402 44.99 61.37 44.44
N VAL A 403 43.99 62.05 45.02
CA VAL A 403 42.57 61.66 44.90
C VAL A 403 42.11 61.68 43.45
N PHE A 404 42.46 62.73 42.69
CA PHE A 404 42.10 62.85 41.28
C PHE A 404 42.68 61.72 40.43
N ARG A 405 43.92 61.29 40.68
CA ARG A 405 44.52 60.13 40.00
C ARG A 405 43.76 58.85 40.29
N ILE A 406 43.46 58.57 41.57
CA ILE A 406 42.70 57.39 41.99
C ILE A 406 41.31 57.39 41.35
N MET A 407 40.61 58.54 41.33
CA MET A 407 39.30 58.68 40.69
C MET A 407 39.37 58.47 39.16
N SER A 408 40.44 58.93 38.50
CA SER A 408 40.64 58.71 37.06
C SER A 408 40.84 57.22 36.76
N GLU A 409 41.68 56.53 37.54
CA GLU A 409 41.91 55.09 37.40
C GLU A 409 40.64 54.27 37.71
N GLU A 410 39.88 54.66 38.73
CA GLU A 410 38.57 54.08 39.07
C GLU A 410 37.58 54.21 37.91
N ASN A 411 37.46 55.41 37.30
CA ASN A 411 36.59 55.65 36.15
C ASN A 411 37.03 54.86 34.90
N GLU A 412 38.33 54.72 34.66
CA GLU A 412 38.85 53.92 33.55
C GLU A 412 38.51 52.44 33.72
N LEU A 413 38.67 51.90 34.94
CA LEU A 413 38.29 50.53 35.29
C LEU A 413 36.78 50.30 35.16
N ILE A 414 35.96 51.23 35.64
CA ILE A 414 34.50 51.18 35.48
C ILE A 414 34.13 51.14 33.99
N SER A 415 34.79 51.95 33.16
CA SER A 415 34.55 51.96 31.72
C SER A 415 34.91 50.62 31.06
N LYS A 416 36.05 50.01 31.43
CA LYS A 416 36.45 48.66 30.97
C LYS A 416 35.47 47.58 31.43
N LEU A 417 35.01 47.64 32.68
CA LEU A 417 34.03 46.70 33.22
C LEU A 417 32.66 46.83 32.56
N ASN A 418 32.23 48.04 32.21
CA ASN A 418 31.01 48.25 31.44
C ASN A 418 31.12 47.66 30.03
N LEU A 419 32.30 47.76 29.39
CA LEU A 419 32.55 47.14 28.10
C LEU A 419 32.49 45.60 28.19
N LEU A 420 33.13 45.01 29.20
CA LEU A 420 33.08 43.57 29.46
C LEU A 420 31.65 43.10 29.77
N LYS A 421 30.88 43.90 30.51
CA LYS A 421 29.47 43.61 30.80
C LYS A 421 28.63 43.61 29.53
N ALA A 422 28.83 44.57 28.62
CA ALA A 422 28.15 44.57 27.33
C ALA A 422 28.50 43.34 26.47
N GLN A 423 29.75 42.85 26.54
CA GLN A 423 30.16 41.61 25.88
C GLN A 423 29.53 40.38 26.52
N GLU A 424 29.39 40.34 27.85
CA GLU A 424 28.72 39.28 28.59
C GLU A 424 27.22 39.22 28.29
N ASP A 425 26.54 40.38 28.27
CA ASP A 425 25.13 40.47 27.91
C ASP A 425 24.90 39.99 26.46
N LYS A 426 25.81 40.34 25.54
CA LYS A 426 25.80 39.81 24.16
C LYS A 426 25.97 38.29 24.14
N LEU A 427 26.94 37.75 24.88
CA LEU A 427 27.19 36.31 24.94
C LEU A 427 26.01 35.55 25.57
N ASN A 428 25.33 36.13 26.56
CA ASN A 428 24.14 35.55 27.17
C ASN A 428 22.99 35.45 26.15
N LEU A 429 22.78 36.49 25.34
CA LEU A 429 21.82 36.44 24.23
C LEU A 429 22.17 35.33 23.22
N GLU A 430 23.45 35.20 22.87
CA GLU A 430 23.92 34.13 21.97
C GLU A 430 23.71 32.73 22.58
N GLU A 431 23.91 32.55 23.90
CA GLU A 431 23.65 31.28 24.59
C GLU A 431 22.14 30.94 24.64
N GLU A 432 21.28 31.92 24.88
CA GLU A 432 19.83 31.73 24.84
C GLU A 432 19.35 31.36 23.43
N GLU A 433 19.88 32.03 22.42
CA GLU A 433 19.63 31.71 21.02
C GLU A 433 20.10 30.30 20.65
N PHE A 434 21.31 29.90 21.08
CA PHE A 434 21.80 28.53 20.91
C PHE A 434 20.86 27.48 21.54
N LYS A 435 20.38 27.71 22.77
CA LYS A 435 19.44 26.80 23.45
C LYS A 435 18.10 26.71 22.72
N ARG A 436 17.60 27.84 22.21
CA ARG A 436 16.38 27.88 21.41
C ARG A 436 16.56 27.11 20.11
N ASP A 437 17.63 27.37 19.37
CA ASP A 437 17.94 26.68 18.11
C ASP A 437 18.07 25.17 18.32
N LEU A 438 18.69 24.73 19.43
CA LEU A 438 18.78 23.33 19.82
C LEU A 438 17.41 22.69 20.05
N SER A 439 16.54 23.35 20.82
CA SER A 439 15.19 22.87 21.09
C SER A 439 14.33 22.81 19.82
N GLU A 440 14.48 23.79 18.92
CA GLU A 440 13.77 23.79 17.64
C GLU A 440 14.23 22.64 16.75
N VAL A 441 15.54 22.35 16.66
CA VAL A 441 16.05 21.21 15.88
C VAL A 441 15.62 19.87 16.51
N GLU A 442 15.65 19.76 17.84
CA GLU A 442 15.18 18.57 18.57
C GLU A 442 13.73 18.19 18.18
N HIS A 443 12.87 19.18 17.93
CA HIS A 443 11.51 18.93 17.46
C HIS A 443 11.44 18.20 16.11
N PHE A 444 12.40 18.42 15.20
CA PHE A 444 12.38 17.84 13.85
C PHE A 444 13.09 16.49 13.71
N VAL A 445 14.16 16.29 14.48
CA VAL A 445 15.06 15.12 14.36
C VAL A 445 15.20 14.32 15.65
N GLY A 446 14.48 14.69 16.72
CA GLY A 446 14.49 14.02 18.00
C GLY A 446 15.84 14.14 18.73
N THR A 447 16.13 13.18 19.60
CA THR A 447 17.35 13.17 20.44
C THR A 447 18.64 13.05 19.65
N SER A 448 18.58 12.68 18.36
CA SER A 448 19.74 12.62 17.46
C SER A 448 20.52 13.94 17.41
N ALA A 449 19.84 15.08 17.54
CA ALA A 449 20.48 16.39 17.58
C ALA A 449 21.29 16.63 18.87
N LEU A 450 20.95 15.96 19.99
CA LEU A 450 21.61 16.12 21.29
C LEU A 450 22.97 15.42 21.37
N HIS A 451 23.27 14.51 20.42
CA HIS A 451 24.55 13.80 20.33
C HIS A 451 25.70 14.67 19.77
N PHE A 452 25.49 15.96 19.56
CA PHE A 452 26.52 16.88 19.10
C PHE A 452 27.77 16.88 19.99
N LYS A 453 27.63 16.63 21.29
CA LYS A 453 28.75 16.61 22.25
C LYS A 453 29.78 15.53 21.95
N ASP A 454 29.34 14.41 21.39
CA ASP A 454 30.13 13.21 21.13
C ASP A 454 30.87 13.28 19.77
N ILE A 455 30.59 14.30 18.97
CA ILE A 455 31.23 14.49 17.66
C ILE A 455 32.62 15.08 17.83
N ASP A 456 33.60 14.43 17.21
CA ASP A 456 34.94 14.95 17.02
C ASP A 456 34.98 15.85 15.78
N ILE A 457 35.18 17.16 16.00
CA ILE A 457 35.32 18.15 14.93
C ILE A 457 36.79 18.47 14.62
N GLY A 458 37.74 17.71 15.16
CA GLY A 458 39.17 17.91 14.99
C GLY A 458 39.75 18.93 15.98
N ASP A 459 40.61 19.83 15.50
CA ASP A 459 41.27 20.81 16.36
C ASP A 459 40.28 21.88 16.87
N GLU A 460 39.93 21.79 18.15
CA GLU A 460 39.02 22.73 18.81
C GLU A 460 39.50 24.19 18.71
N LYS A 461 40.82 24.43 18.54
CA LYS A 461 41.36 25.78 18.32
C LYS A 461 40.99 26.36 16.95
N LEU A 462 40.96 25.52 15.91
CA LEU A 462 40.53 25.94 14.57
C LEU A 462 39.03 26.27 14.55
N ALA A 463 38.22 25.60 15.38
CA ALA A 463 36.81 25.95 15.57
C ALA A 463 36.62 27.30 16.27
N MET A 464 37.59 27.71 17.12
CA MET A 464 37.57 28.99 17.83
C MET A 464 37.97 30.18 16.95
N GLU A 465 38.90 29.97 16.00
CA GLU A 465 39.39 31.01 15.08
C GLU A 465 38.56 31.11 13.78
N GLU A 466 37.55 30.26 13.62
CA GLU A 466 36.71 30.25 12.43
C GLU A 466 35.90 31.55 12.30
N ASP A 467 35.88 32.12 11.09
CA ASP A 467 35.06 33.29 10.77
C ASP A 467 33.58 33.00 11.10
N ARG A 468 32.96 33.86 11.93
CA ARG A 468 31.54 33.77 12.31
C ARG A 468 30.61 33.72 11.10
N LYS A 469 31.03 34.23 9.95
CA LYS A 469 30.27 34.13 8.71
C LYS A 469 29.99 32.69 8.30
N LYS A 470 30.95 31.77 8.47
CA LYS A 470 30.76 30.34 8.16
C LYS A 470 29.73 29.69 9.10
N GLN A 471 29.72 30.10 10.37
CA GLN A 471 28.70 29.64 11.31
C GLN A 471 27.30 30.15 10.97
N GLN A 472 27.19 31.41 10.55
CA GLN A 472 25.92 31.95 10.05
C GLN A 472 25.46 31.26 8.77
N GLU A 473 26.36 30.87 7.88
CA GLU A 473 26.02 30.07 6.70
C GLU A 473 25.46 28.69 7.08
N ARG A 474 26.07 28.00 8.05
CA ARG A 474 25.56 26.73 8.59
C ARG A 474 24.18 26.90 9.21
N LYS A 475 24.00 27.91 10.07
CA LYS A 475 22.70 28.24 10.68
C LYS A 475 21.63 28.52 9.64
N HIS A 476 21.95 29.29 8.60
CA HIS A 476 21.02 29.58 7.53
C HIS A 476 20.63 28.33 6.71
N MET A 477 21.57 27.39 6.53
CA MET A 477 21.27 26.10 5.91
C MET A 477 20.34 25.26 6.80
N ILE A 478 20.59 25.21 8.11
CA ILE A 478 19.72 24.55 9.09
C ILE A 478 18.29 25.13 9.04
N GLU A 479 18.14 26.45 9.03
CA GLU A 479 16.84 27.12 8.88
C GLU A 479 16.13 26.73 7.58
N LYS A 480 16.85 26.69 6.45
CA LYS A 480 16.26 26.24 5.17
C LYS A 480 15.74 24.80 5.23
N PHE A 481 16.48 23.89 5.88
CA PHE A 481 16.04 22.51 6.05
C PHE A 481 14.83 22.43 6.98
N LYS A 482 14.82 23.18 8.09
CA LYS A 482 13.68 23.25 9.00
C LYS A 482 12.40 23.70 8.29
N ILE A 483 12.45 24.80 7.54
CA ILE A 483 11.29 25.31 6.79
C ILE A 483 10.75 24.24 5.82
N ARG A 484 11.63 23.55 5.08
CA ARG A 484 11.20 22.47 4.16
C ARG A 484 10.60 21.26 4.89
N LEU A 485 11.06 20.97 6.11
CA LEU A 485 10.55 19.87 6.92
C LEU A 485 9.22 20.21 7.59
N GLU A 486 8.99 21.47 8.00
CA GLU A 486 7.69 21.94 8.49
C GLU A 486 6.58 21.74 7.44
N ASP A 487 6.85 22.14 6.19
CA ASP A 487 5.94 21.92 5.04
C ASP A 487 5.72 20.43 4.73
N SER A 488 6.60 19.56 5.23
CA SER A 488 6.59 18.12 5.01
C SER A 488 6.06 17.33 6.20
N SER A 489 5.31 17.97 7.10
CA SER A 489 4.62 17.33 8.24
C SER A 489 3.68 16.22 7.75
N ILE A 490 4.21 15.01 7.62
CA ILE A 490 3.46 13.84 7.14
C ILE A 490 3.39 12.86 8.31
N SER A 491 2.28 12.93 9.03
CA SER A 491 1.84 11.87 9.93
C SER A 491 1.48 10.63 9.09
N GLY A 492 1.92 9.44 9.50
CA GLY A 492 1.56 8.17 8.84
C GLY A 492 2.59 7.59 7.85
N MET A 493 3.89 7.97 7.96
CA MET A 493 4.98 7.42 7.11
C MET A 493 4.95 5.90 6.98
N GLU A 494 4.92 5.19 8.11
CA GLU A 494 4.92 3.72 8.17
C GLU A 494 3.71 3.12 7.43
N GLU A 495 2.55 3.77 7.58
CA GLU A 495 1.28 3.32 7.03
C GLU A 495 1.26 3.48 5.51
N VAL A 496 1.75 4.61 4.98
CA VAL A 496 1.86 4.86 3.54
C VAL A 496 2.87 3.92 2.87
N HIS A 497 4.04 3.69 3.48
CA HIS A 497 5.04 2.74 2.96
C HIS A 497 4.48 1.32 2.91
N LYS A 498 3.82 0.89 3.98
CA LYS A 498 3.19 -0.42 4.06
C LYS A 498 2.07 -0.55 3.03
N GLU A 499 1.18 0.43 2.91
CA GLU A 499 0.08 0.41 1.96
C GLU A 499 0.58 0.39 0.50
N TYR A 500 1.63 1.17 0.19
CA TYR A 500 2.26 1.15 -1.14
C TYR A 500 2.83 -0.23 -1.45
N LYS A 501 3.54 -0.83 -0.50
CA LYS A 501 4.13 -2.16 -0.65
C LYS A 501 3.05 -3.22 -0.86
N ASP A 502 2.03 -3.27 -0.01
CA ASP A 502 0.93 -4.24 -0.09
C ASP A 502 0.17 -4.10 -1.42
N THR A 503 -0.09 -2.87 -1.86
CA THR A 503 -0.79 -2.57 -3.13
C THR A 503 0.07 -2.96 -4.34
N SER A 504 1.37 -2.70 -4.28
CA SER A 504 2.33 -3.06 -5.34
C SER A 504 2.48 -4.58 -5.48
N GLU A 505 2.59 -5.29 -4.36
CA GLU A 505 2.63 -6.77 -4.35
C GLU A 505 1.33 -7.35 -4.93
N ARG A 506 0.18 -6.74 -4.62
CA ARG A 506 -1.10 -7.12 -5.20
C ARG A 506 -1.17 -6.89 -6.72
N ASP A 507 -0.73 -5.74 -7.25
CA ASP A 507 -0.68 -5.54 -8.71
C ASP A 507 0.27 -6.53 -9.39
N ALA A 508 1.43 -6.79 -8.80
CA ALA A 508 2.40 -7.76 -9.31
C ALA A 508 1.85 -9.20 -9.30
N PHE A 509 1.02 -9.55 -8.32
CA PHE A 509 0.28 -10.82 -8.31
C PHE A 509 -0.74 -10.89 -9.45
N LEU A 510 -1.61 -9.87 -9.59
CA LEU A 510 -2.62 -9.81 -10.65
C LEU A 510 -1.99 -9.83 -12.05
N ALA A 511 -0.82 -9.20 -12.22
CA ALA A 511 -0.08 -9.23 -13.48
C ALA A 511 0.41 -10.64 -13.84
N ARG A 512 0.86 -11.43 -12.85
CA ARG A 512 1.26 -12.84 -13.06
C ARG A 512 0.05 -13.71 -13.40
N GLU A 513 -1.05 -13.56 -12.67
CA GLU A 513 -2.30 -14.28 -12.94
C GLU A 513 -2.83 -14.02 -14.36
N LEU A 514 -2.76 -12.78 -14.85
CA LEU A 514 -3.14 -12.46 -16.24
C LEU A 514 -2.30 -13.23 -17.27
N LEU A 515 -0.98 -13.33 -17.06
CA LEU A 515 -0.11 -14.07 -17.96
C LEU A 515 -0.45 -15.57 -17.97
N ASP A 516 -0.81 -16.14 -16.82
CA ASP A 516 -1.15 -17.55 -16.72
C ASP A 516 -2.54 -17.86 -17.26
N LEU A 517 -3.51 -16.95 -17.11
CA LEU A 517 -4.81 -17.02 -17.77
C LEU A 517 -4.68 -16.92 -19.29
N ASP A 518 -3.84 -16.02 -19.82
CA ASP A 518 -3.59 -15.90 -21.26
C ASP A 518 -2.96 -17.17 -21.86
N LYS A 519 -1.96 -17.75 -21.17
CA LYS A 519 -1.41 -19.07 -21.55
C LYS A 519 -2.49 -20.15 -21.57
N SER A 520 -3.31 -20.20 -20.52
CA SER A 520 -4.39 -21.19 -20.40
C SER A 520 -5.42 -21.04 -21.52
N ALA A 521 -5.78 -19.80 -21.88
CA ALA A 521 -6.68 -19.51 -22.99
C ALA A 521 -6.10 -19.99 -24.33
N LYS A 522 -4.80 -19.75 -24.57
CA LYS A 522 -4.11 -20.25 -25.77
C LYS A 522 -4.12 -21.77 -25.84
N THR A 523 -3.75 -22.46 -24.77
CA THR A 523 -3.77 -23.93 -24.71
C THR A 523 -5.16 -24.50 -24.94
N LEU A 524 -6.20 -23.90 -24.35
CA LEU A 524 -7.59 -24.33 -24.58
C LEU A 524 -8.03 -24.11 -26.03
N SER A 525 -7.64 -22.99 -26.66
CA SER A 525 -7.94 -22.72 -28.06
C SER A 525 -7.25 -23.71 -29.01
N GLU A 526 -5.98 -24.04 -28.74
CA GLU A 526 -5.23 -25.06 -29.49
C GLU A 526 -5.88 -26.45 -29.35
N LEU A 527 -6.26 -26.84 -28.13
CA LEU A 527 -6.97 -28.10 -27.86
C LEU A 527 -8.30 -28.18 -28.62
N ILE A 528 -9.09 -27.10 -28.62
CA ILE A 528 -10.37 -27.05 -29.37
C ILE A 528 -10.11 -27.28 -30.86
N LYS A 529 -9.11 -26.60 -31.43
CA LYS A 529 -8.75 -26.75 -32.85
C LYS A 529 -8.25 -28.16 -33.19
N GLU A 530 -7.47 -28.78 -32.30
CA GLU A 530 -7.04 -30.17 -32.45
C GLU A 530 -8.24 -31.12 -32.44
N LEU A 531 -9.16 -30.95 -31.49
CA LEU A 531 -10.39 -31.74 -31.39
C LEU A 531 -11.29 -31.58 -32.62
N GLU A 532 -11.44 -30.36 -33.16
CA GLU A 532 -12.22 -30.11 -34.38
C GLU A 532 -11.61 -30.79 -35.60
N THR A 533 -10.30 -30.69 -35.77
CA THR A 533 -9.58 -31.31 -36.90
C THR A 533 -9.71 -32.82 -36.83
N ARG A 534 -9.56 -33.39 -35.63
CA ARG A 534 -9.72 -34.82 -35.38
C ARG A 534 -11.15 -35.29 -35.63
N LEU A 535 -12.15 -34.57 -35.12
CA LEU A 535 -13.57 -34.85 -35.35
C LEU A 535 -13.91 -34.89 -36.84
N ALA A 536 -13.44 -33.91 -37.62
CA ALA A 536 -13.70 -33.86 -39.06
C ALA A 536 -13.03 -35.02 -39.81
N SER A 537 -11.79 -35.37 -39.45
CA SER A 537 -11.05 -36.48 -40.07
C SER A 537 -11.67 -37.83 -39.74
N GLU A 538 -11.98 -38.09 -38.47
CA GLU A 538 -12.61 -39.35 -38.03
C GLU A 538 -14.03 -39.50 -38.59
N PHE A 539 -14.81 -38.41 -38.66
CA PHE A 539 -16.13 -38.43 -39.27
C PHE A 539 -16.08 -38.75 -40.77
N SER A 540 -15.18 -38.12 -41.53
CA SER A 540 -15.05 -38.37 -42.98
C SER A 540 -14.65 -39.82 -43.28
N SER A 541 -13.65 -40.34 -42.55
CA SER A 541 -13.21 -41.73 -42.68
C SER A 541 -14.27 -42.73 -42.24
N GLY A 542 -15.00 -42.41 -41.16
CA GLY A 542 -16.14 -43.19 -40.69
C GLY A 542 -17.27 -43.23 -41.71
N LEU A 543 -17.62 -42.08 -42.31
CA LEU A 543 -18.68 -41.98 -43.32
C LEU A 543 -18.34 -42.81 -44.58
N GLU A 544 -17.08 -42.80 -45.03
CA GLU A 544 -16.63 -43.64 -46.15
C GLU A 544 -16.78 -45.14 -45.84
N SER A 545 -16.40 -45.55 -44.62
CA SER A 545 -16.54 -46.92 -44.15
C SER A 545 -18.01 -47.35 -44.05
N ILE A 546 -18.88 -46.47 -43.52
CA ILE A 546 -20.32 -46.71 -43.43
C ILE A 546 -20.91 -46.86 -44.84
N ASN A 547 -20.56 -45.99 -45.78
CA ASN A 547 -21.05 -46.06 -47.16
C ASN A 547 -20.65 -47.37 -47.86
N LYS A 548 -19.43 -47.86 -47.62
CA LYS A 548 -18.96 -49.14 -48.16
C LYS A 548 -19.78 -50.32 -47.64
N GLU A 549 -20.05 -50.39 -46.34
CA GLU A 549 -20.86 -51.47 -45.76
C GLU A 549 -22.34 -51.31 -46.10
N PHE A 550 -22.86 -50.08 -46.11
CA PHE A 550 -24.25 -49.80 -46.48
C PHE A 550 -24.55 -50.24 -47.90
N GLY A 551 -23.67 -49.94 -48.86
CA GLY A 551 -23.80 -50.41 -50.24
C GLY A 551 -23.83 -51.94 -50.34
N LYS A 552 -22.93 -52.64 -49.64
CA LYS A 552 -22.89 -54.12 -49.64
C LYS A 552 -24.17 -54.74 -49.07
N LEU A 553 -24.60 -54.27 -47.89
CA LEU A 553 -25.81 -54.77 -47.23
C LEU A 553 -27.06 -54.46 -48.07
N PHE A 554 -27.11 -53.27 -48.68
CA PHE A 554 -28.21 -52.89 -49.56
C PHE A 554 -28.33 -53.82 -50.78
N VAL A 555 -27.21 -54.11 -51.45
CA VAL A 555 -27.18 -55.04 -52.59
C VAL A 555 -27.58 -56.46 -52.16
N ALA A 556 -27.12 -56.93 -51.01
CA ALA A 556 -27.51 -58.24 -50.47
C ALA A 556 -29.04 -58.34 -50.24
N MET A 557 -29.68 -57.27 -49.82
CA MET A 557 -31.13 -57.23 -49.53
C MET A 557 -31.99 -57.11 -50.78
N PHE A 558 -31.60 -56.25 -51.72
CA PHE A 558 -32.42 -55.92 -52.90
C PHE A 558 -31.98 -56.63 -54.19
N GLY A 559 -30.87 -57.38 -54.15
CA GLY A 559 -30.32 -58.07 -55.32
C GLY A 559 -29.74 -57.13 -56.38
N GLY A 560 -29.37 -55.90 -55.98
CA GLY A 560 -28.86 -54.82 -56.83
C GLY A 560 -29.26 -53.44 -56.30
N GLY A 561 -28.91 -52.38 -57.04
CA GLY A 561 -29.14 -50.98 -56.63
C GLY A 561 -27.95 -50.38 -55.89
N GLU A 562 -28.10 -49.12 -55.46
CA GLU A 562 -27.06 -48.36 -54.77
C GLU A 562 -27.66 -47.53 -53.64
N ALA A 563 -26.97 -47.48 -52.49
CA ALA A 563 -27.35 -46.65 -51.37
C ALA A 563 -26.12 -46.00 -50.72
N SER A 564 -26.20 -44.70 -50.43
CA SER A 564 -25.11 -43.93 -49.81
C SER A 564 -25.64 -42.74 -49.02
N LEU A 565 -24.85 -42.34 -48.02
CA LEU A 565 -24.97 -41.10 -47.26
C LEU A 565 -24.12 -40.01 -47.90
N VAL A 566 -24.70 -38.82 -48.05
CA VAL A 566 -24.01 -37.65 -48.63
C VAL A 566 -24.10 -36.49 -47.67
N LEU A 567 -22.96 -35.85 -47.41
CA LEU A 567 -22.91 -34.61 -46.61
C LEU A 567 -23.51 -33.46 -47.41
N THR A 568 -24.55 -32.84 -46.86
CA THR A 568 -25.19 -31.63 -47.39
C THR A 568 -24.91 -30.46 -46.47
N LYS A 569 -24.78 -29.26 -47.04
CA LYS A 569 -24.70 -28.01 -46.28
C LYS A 569 -25.98 -27.26 -46.54
N GLU A 570 -26.78 -27.04 -45.49
CA GLU A 570 -27.99 -26.24 -45.57
C GLU A 570 -27.72 -24.88 -44.94
N GLU A 571 -28.18 -23.81 -45.61
CA GLU A 571 -28.20 -22.47 -45.04
C GLU A 571 -29.30 -22.43 -43.97
N ALA A 572 -28.92 -22.29 -42.71
CA ALA A 572 -29.90 -22.10 -41.64
C ALA A 572 -30.52 -20.69 -41.78
N GLY A 573 -31.76 -20.63 -42.24
CA GLY A 573 -32.50 -19.38 -42.43
C GLY A 573 -33.32 -18.95 -41.20
N LEU A 574 -33.31 -17.63 -40.99
CA LEU A 574 -34.15 -16.79 -40.09
C LEU A 574 -33.67 -16.59 -38.63
N ASP A 575 -32.42 -16.15 -38.45
CA ASP A 575 -32.07 -15.07 -37.49
C ASP A 575 -30.59 -14.68 -37.65
N GLY A 576 -30.33 -13.70 -38.52
CA GLY A 576 -29.19 -12.78 -38.39
C GLY A 576 -27.76 -13.33 -38.26
N GLY A 577 -27.45 -14.55 -38.69
CA GLY A 577 -26.08 -15.05 -38.72
C GLY A 577 -25.90 -16.24 -39.67
N GLU A 578 -24.98 -16.10 -40.63
CA GLU A 578 -24.57 -17.16 -41.55
C GLU A 578 -23.90 -18.32 -40.78
N LYS A 579 -24.68 -19.22 -40.20
CA LYS A 579 -24.19 -20.53 -39.76
C LYS A 579 -24.68 -21.58 -40.75
N LEU A 580 -23.77 -21.99 -41.63
CA LEU A 580 -23.95 -23.17 -42.47
C LEU A 580 -24.03 -24.40 -41.56
N GLU A 581 -25.19 -25.03 -41.48
CA GLU A 581 -25.35 -26.28 -40.74
C GLU A 581 -25.11 -27.46 -41.70
N GLU A 582 -24.24 -28.36 -41.29
CA GLU A 582 -23.97 -29.58 -42.05
C GLU A 582 -24.94 -30.70 -41.64
N GLY A 583 -25.50 -31.39 -42.63
CA GLY A 583 -26.40 -32.53 -42.45
C GLY A 583 -26.02 -33.72 -43.34
N LEU A 584 -26.63 -34.87 -43.09
CA LEU A 584 -26.50 -36.05 -43.94
C LEU A 584 -27.80 -36.32 -44.69
N ASP A 585 -27.74 -36.41 -46.01
CA ASP A 585 -28.83 -36.89 -46.85
C ASP A 585 -28.61 -38.35 -47.29
N ILE A 586 -29.69 -39.07 -47.60
CA ILE A 586 -29.63 -40.48 -48.02
C ILE A 586 -30.02 -40.59 -49.49
N LYS A 587 -29.09 -41.07 -50.31
CA LYS A 587 -29.33 -41.40 -51.72
C LYS A 587 -29.53 -42.89 -51.88
N VAL A 588 -30.69 -43.28 -52.39
CA VAL A 588 -31.06 -44.69 -52.66
C VAL A 588 -31.55 -44.81 -54.10
N SER A 589 -31.11 -45.88 -54.77
CA SER A 589 -31.48 -46.27 -56.13
C SER A 589 -31.76 -47.77 -56.18
N LEU A 590 -32.97 -48.16 -56.60
CA LEU A 590 -33.37 -49.58 -56.70
C LEU A 590 -33.14 -50.13 -58.12
N PRO A 591 -32.72 -51.40 -58.29
CA PRO A 591 -32.27 -51.96 -59.57
C PRO A 591 -33.35 -52.04 -60.66
N LYS A 592 -34.64 -52.01 -60.29
CA LYS A 592 -35.79 -52.14 -61.22
C LYS A 592 -36.70 -50.91 -61.29
N LYS A 593 -36.34 -49.80 -60.63
CA LYS A 593 -37.14 -48.56 -60.58
C LYS A 593 -36.27 -47.35 -60.93
N LYS A 594 -36.68 -46.52 -61.90
CA LYS A 594 -36.02 -45.22 -62.23
C LYS A 594 -36.25 -44.13 -61.16
N ILE A 595 -36.54 -44.51 -59.93
CA ILE A 595 -37.00 -43.61 -58.88
C ILE A 595 -35.82 -43.24 -57.98
N ARG A 596 -35.65 -41.95 -57.72
CA ARG A 596 -34.64 -41.40 -56.82
C ARG A 596 -35.34 -40.82 -55.60
N GLY A 597 -34.91 -41.21 -54.40
CA GLY A 597 -35.35 -40.60 -53.13
C GLY A 597 -36.19 -41.49 -52.22
N LEU A 598 -36.09 -41.21 -50.92
CA LEU A 598 -36.67 -41.98 -49.81
C LEU A 598 -38.22 -42.01 -49.81
N MET A 599 -38.87 -40.92 -50.23
CA MET A 599 -40.33 -40.76 -50.13
C MET A 599 -41.13 -41.73 -51.02
N MET A 600 -40.48 -42.33 -52.01
CA MET A 600 -41.13 -43.17 -53.03
C MET A 600 -40.89 -44.68 -52.82
N LEU A 601 -40.28 -45.05 -51.70
CA LEU A 601 -40.08 -46.44 -51.27
C LEU A 601 -41.35 -46.98 -50.58
N SER A 602 -41.70 -48.24 -50.80
CA SER A 602 -42.78 -48.92 -50.05
C SER A 602 -42.43 -49.06 -48.57
N GLY A 603 -43.43 -49.27 -47.70
CA GLY A 603 -43.20 -49.43 -46.25
C GLY A 603 -42.19 -50.53 -45.90
N GLY A 604 -42.24 -51.67 -46.59
CA GLY A 604 -41.26 -52.75 -46.43
C GLY A 604 -39.87 -52.39 -46.97
N GLU A 605 -39.77 -51.74 -48.14
CA GLU A 605 -38.49 -51.27 -48.70
C GLU A 605 -37.83 -50.21 -47.80
N ARG A 606 -38.61 -49.31 -47.20
CA ARG A 606 -38.12 -48.31 -46.22
C ARG A 606 -37.60 -48.98 -44.98
N ALA A 607 -38.36 -49.90 -44.39
CA ALA A 607 -37.93 -50.64 -43.20
C ALA A 607 -36.60 -51.38 -43.46
N LEU A 608 -36.48 -52.10 -44.58
CA LEU A 608 -35.25 -52.81 -44.94
C LEU A 608 -34.06 -51.87 -45.22
N THR A 609 -34.29 -50.75 -45.90
CA THR A 609 -33.25 -49.74 -46.16
C THR A 609 -32.74 -49.14 -44.86
N SER A 610 -33.64 -48.86 -43.94
CA SER A 610 -33.33 -48.30 -42.63
C SER A 610 -32.54 -49.29 -41.76
N ILE A 611 -32.98 -50.55 -41.73
CA ILE A 611 -32.28 -51.63 -41.04
C ILE A 611 -30.87 -51.81 -41.63
N ALA A 612 -30.74 -51.84 -42.96
CA ALA A 612 -29.44 -51.93 -43.62
C ALA A 612 -28.51 -50.77 -43.26
N LEU A 613 -29.06 -49.55 -43.14
CA LEU A 613 -28.28 -48.38 -42.71
C LEU A 613 -27.84 -48.48 -41.25
N ILE A 614 -28.75 -48.83 -40.33
CA ILE A 614 -28.42 -49.00 -38.91
C ILE A 614 -27.37 -50.09 -38.74
N PHE A 615 -27.46 -51.17 -39.53
CA PHE A 615 -26.51 -52.27 -39.51
C PHE A 615 -25.16 -51.87 -40.08
N ALA A 616 -25.11 -51.09 -41.17
CA ALA A 616 -23.87 -50.56 -41.71
C ALA A 616 -23.15 -49.63 -40.73
N VAL A 617 -23.92 -48.75 -40.09
CA VAL A 617 -23.44 -47.86 -39.03
C VAL A 617 -22.88 -48.68 -37.85
N SER A 618 -23.59 -49.72 -37.43
CA SER A 618 -23.16 -50.60 -36.34
C SER A 618 -21.92 -51.42 -36.70
N GLN A 619 -21.66 -51.78 -37.96
CA GLN A 619 -20.47 -52.57 -38.31
C GLN A 619 -19.16 -51.78 -38.27
N VAL A 620 -19.20 -50.47 -38.51
CA VAL A 620 -18.00 -49.63 -38.48
C VAL A 620 -17.50 -49.44 -37.05
N ASN A 621 -18.41 -49.39 -36.08
CA ASN A 621 -18.09 -49.35 -34.66
C ASN A 621 -19.06 -50.26 -33.87
N PRO A 622 -18.78 -51.57 -33.79
CA PRO A 622 -19.73 -52.55 -33.26
C PRO A 622 -19.99 -52.35 -31.77
N PRO A 623 -21.26 -52.07 -31.39
CA PRO A 623 -21.62 -52.10 -29.98
C PRO A 623 -21.54 -53.55 -29.47
N PRO A 624 -21.34 -53.75 -28.16
CA PRO A 624 -21.25 -55.08 -27.55
C PRO A 624 -22.52 -55.92 -27.76
N PHE A 625 -23.68 -55.26 -27.75
CA PHE A 625 -24.96 -55.89 -28.02
C PHE A 625 -25.91 -54.94 -28.76
N ILE A 626 -26.87 -55.51 -29.47
CA ILE A 626 -27.95 -54.81 -30.17
C ILE A 626 -29.29 -55.48 -29.84
N ILE A 627 -30.31 -54.67 -29.58
CA ILE A 627 -31.67 -55.09 -29.27
C ILE A 627 -32.59 -54.68 -30.41
N LEU A 628 -33.31 -55.64 -30.98
CA LEU A 628 -34.22 -55.47 -32.10
C LEU A 628 -35.63 -55.86 -31.66
N ASP A 629 -36.49 -54.87 -31.40
CA ASP A 629 -37.86 -55.09 -30.88
C ASP A 629 -38.91 -54.93 -31.99
N GLU A 630 -39.42 -56.07 -32.44
CA GLU A 630 -40.44 -56.23 -33.48
C GLU A 630 -40.10 -55.49 -34.80
N THR A 631 -38.80 -55.38 -35.14
CA THR A 631 -38.34 -54.70 -36.35
C THR A 631 -38.70 -55.43 -37.64
N ASP A 632 -39.05 -56.71 -37.54
CA ASP A 632 -39.47 -57.59 -38.64
C ASP A 632 -41.00 -57.66 -38.81
N ALA A 633 -41.79 -56.95 -37.99
CA ALA A 633 -43.25 -57.03 -37.98
C ALA A 633 -43.91 -56.57 -39.29
N ALA A 634 -43.26 -55.68 -40.05
CA ALA A 634 -43.77 -55.15 -41.31
C ALA A 634 -43.25 -55.90 -42.56
N LEU A 635 -42.50 -56.99 -42.37
CA LEU A 635 -41.87 -57.73 -43.45
C LEU A 635 -42.75 -58.91 -43.90
N ASP A 636 -42.80 -59.15 -45.20
CA ASP A 636 -43.35 -60.38 -45.76
C ASP A 636 -42.38 -61.56 -45.55
N GLU A 637 -42.81 -62.78 -45.84
CA GLU A 637 -42.02 -64.00 -45.59
C GLU A 637 -40.68 -64.01 -46.34
N SER A 638 -40.67 -63.54 -47.59
CA SER A 638 -39.46 -63.44 -48.43
C SER A 638 -38.44 -62.45 -47.86
N ASN A 639 -38.89 -61.27 -47.42
CA ASN A 639 -38.00 -60.28 -46.81
C ASN A 639 -37.63 -60.61 -45.37
N SER A 640 -38.47 -61.36 -44.65
CA SER A 640 -38.17 -61.89 -43.32
C SER A 640 -36.97 -62.84 -43.34
N LYS A 641 -36.90 -63.69 -44.37
CA LYS A 641 -35.74 -64.58 -44.58
C LYS A 641 -34.44 -63.79 -44.77
N LYS A 642 -34.46 -62.76 -45.64
CA LYS A 642 -33.31 -61.89 -45.89
C LYS A 642 -32.89 -61.12 -44.64
N TYR A 643 -33.86 -60.66 -43.85
CA TYR A 643 -33.62 -60.03 -42.56
C TYR A 643 -32.95 -61.01 -41.58
N GLY A 644 -33.41 -62.26 -41.52
CA GLY A 644 -32.76 -63.31 -40.73
C GLY A 644 -31.30 -63.56 -41.14
N ASP A 645 -31.00 -63.54 -42.45
CA ASP A 645 -29.62 -63.67 -42.95
C ASP A 645 -28.74 -62.48 -42.51
N LEU A 646 -29.29 -61.25 -42.48
CA LEU A 646 -28.56 -60.08 -41.96
C LEU A 646 -28.28 -60.18 -40.45
N VAL A 647 -29.26 -60.62 -39.67
CA VAL A 647 -29.13 -60.85 -38.23
C VAL A 647 -27.99 -61.85 -37.98
N GLU A 648 -27.89 -62.91 -38.78
CA GLU A 648 -26.79 -63.87 -38.67
C GLU A 648 -25.43 -63.27 -39.01
N ILE A 649 -25.34 -62.43 -40.06
CA ILE A 649 -24.10 -61.71 -40.40
C ILE A 649 -23.66 -60.80 -39.24
N LEU A 650 -24.60 -60.06 -38.63
CA LEU A 650 -24.29 -59.17 -37.52
C LEU A 650 -23.89 -59.89 -36.24
N SER A 651 -24.46 -61.07 -35.99
CA SER A 651 -24.18 -61.86 -34.78
C SER A 651 -22.70 -62.23 -34.61
N LYS A 652 -21.92 -62.12 -35.70
CA LYS A 652 -20.47 -62.33 -35.71
C LYS A 652 -19.68 -61.19 -35.07
N HIS A 653 -20.28 -60.00 -34.98
CA HIS A 653 -19.63 -58.78 -34.52
C HIS A 653 -20.26 -58.21 -33.24
N SER A 654 -21.54 -58.44 -33.03
CA SER A 654 -22.28 -57.94 -31.85
C SER A 654 -23.25 -59.01 -31.36
N GLN A 655 -23.48 -59.07 -30.04
CA GLN A 655 -24.51 -59.93 -29.47
C GLN A 655 -25.91 -59.39 -29.81
N LEU A 656 -26.84 -60.26 -30.22
CA LEU A 656 -28.17 -59.86 -30.67
C LEU A 656 -29.26 -60.36 -29.73
N ILE A 657 -30.15 -59.44 -29.33
CA ILE A 657 -31.38 -59.73 -28.60
C ILE A 657 -32.56 -59.36 -29.50
N LEU A 658 -33.27 -60.37 -30.00
CA LEU A 658 -34.39 -60.22 -30.90
C LEU A 658 -35.69 -60.36 -30.11
N ILE A 659 -36.57 -59.37 -30.13
CA ILE A 659 -37.94 -59.50 -29.65
C ILE A 659 -38.82 -59.64 -30.88
N THR A 660 -39.34 -60.84 -31.13
CA THR A 660 -40.04 -61.13 -32.38
C THR A 660 -41.14 -62.18 -32.20
N HIS A 661 -42.09 -62.17 -33.14
CA HIS A 661 -43.09 -63.22 -33.34
C HIS A 661 -42.93 -63.93 -34.69
N ASN A 662 -41.93 -63.54 -35.49
CA ASN A 662 -41.68 -64.05 -36.83
C ASN A 662 -40.87 -65.36 -36.76
N ARG A 663 -41.40 -66.42 -37.36
CA ARG A 663 -40.80 -67.76 -37.31
C ARG A 663 -39.43 -67.82 -37.99
N GLU A 664 -39.24 -67.10 -39.08
CA GLU A 664 -37.97 -67.07 -39.81
C GLU A 664 -36.86 -66.43 -38.94
N THR A 665 -37.15 -65.31 -38.30
CA THR A 665 -36.21 -64.63 -37.39
C THR A 665 -35.91 -65.47 -36.15
N MET A 666 -36.94 -66.09 -35.56
CA MET A 666 -36.80 -66.98 -34.40
C MET A 666 -35.89 -68.17 -34.68
N SER A 667 -35.91 -68.72 -35.90
CA SER A 667 -35.09 -69.87 -36.29
C SER A 667 -33.57 -69.62 -36.24
N ARG A 668 -33.15 -68.35 -36.24
CA ARG A 668 -31.73 -67.94 -36.18
C ARG A 668 -31.21 -67.80 -34.75
N ALA A 669 -32.07 -67.87 -33.73
CA ALA A 669 -31.67 -67.71 -32.34
C ALA A 669 -31.19 -69.03 -31.74
N GLY A 670 -30.04 -68.99 -31.05
CA GLY A 670 -29.53 -70.15 -30.31
C GLY A 670 -30.34 -70.43 -29.04
N ILE A 671 -30.97 -69.39 -28.46
CA ILE A 671 -31.76 -69.49 -27.23
C ILE A 671 -33.04 -68.70 -27.38
N ILE A 672 -34.14 -69.26 -26.85
CA ILE A 672 -35.46 -68.66 -26.88
C ILE A 672 -35.99 -68.46 -25.46
N TYR A 673 -36.29 -67.20 -25.12
CA TYR A 673 -36.96 -66.76 -23.91
C TYR A 673 -38.44 -66.54 -24.19
N GLY A 674 -39.26 -67.50 -23.77
CA GLY A 674 -40.71 -67.36 -23.78
C GLY A 674 -41.19 -66.46 -22.64
N VAL A 675 -41.81 -65.33 -22.97
CA VAL A 675 -42.48 -64.46 -22.01
C VAL A 675 -43.97 -64.73 -22.08
N THR A 676 -44.54 -65.15 -20.96
CA THR A 676 -45.99 -65.40 -20.83
C THR A 676 -46.58 -64.50 -19.77
N MET A 677 -47.86 -64.21 -19.89
CA MET A 677 -48.61 -63.47 -18.89
C MET A 677 -49.82 -64.28 -18.49
N GLY A 678 -49.94 -64.58 -17.20
CA GLY A 678 -51.12 -65.26 -16.66
C GLY A 678 -52.30 -64.29 -16.46
N SER A 679 -53.43 -64.81 -15.98
CA SER A 679 -54.63 -64.03 -15.62
C SER A 679 -54.37 -62.88 -14.64
N ASN A 680 -53.25 -62.94 -13.92
CA ASN A 680 -52.90 -61.99 -12.87
C ASN A 680 -52.07 -60.81 -13.39
N GLY A 681 -51.85 -60.68 -14.72
CA GLY A 681 -51.15 -59.56 -15.33
C GLY A 681 -49.62 -59.52 -15.10
N ILE A 682 -49.08 -60.53 -14.41
CA ILE A 682 -47.65 -60.66 -14.11
C ILE A 682 -46.97 -61.43 -15.25
N SER A 683 -45.92 -60.84 -15.82
CA SER A 683 -45.05 -61.51 -16.78
C SER A 683 -44.20 -62.58 -16.08
N LYS A 684 -44.13 -63.77 -16.68
CA LYS A 684 -43.28 -64.89 -16.26
C LYS A 684 -42.35 -65.30 -17.40
N LEU A 685 -41.10 -65.56 -17.04
CA LEU A 685 -40.10 -66.09 -17.95
C LEU A 685 -40.18 -67.62 -18.02
N LEU A 686 -40.19 -68.16 -19.23
CA LEU A 686 -40.03 -69.57 -19.57
C LEU A 686 -38.84 -69.68 -20.54
N SER A 687 -37.69 -70.14 -20.07
CA SER A 687 -36.51 -70.36 -20.93
C SER A 687 -36.56 -71.74 -21.57
N ILE A 688 -36.43 -71.84 -22.89
CA ILE A 688 -36.32 -73.12 -23.60
C ILE A 688 -35.10 -73.04 -24.53
N SER A 689 -34.16 -73.98 -24.40
CA SER A 689 -33.08 -74.14 -25.39
C SER A 689 -33.68 -74.64 -26.71
N PHE A 690 -33.26 -74.08 -27.86
CA PHE A 690 -33.90 -74.35 -29.16
C PHE A 690 -34.03 -75.85 -29.49
N ASP A 691 -33.00 -76.65 -29.19
CA ASP A 691 -33.02 -78.10 -29.39
C ASP A 691 -34.19 -78.80 -28.67
N LYS A 692 -34.62 -78.27 -27.51
CA LYS A 692 -35.78 -78.75 -26.75
C LYS A 692 -37.10 -78.12 -27.21
N ALA A 693 -37.08 -76.92 -27.78
CA ALA A 693 -38.27 -76.25 -28.30
C ALA A 693 -38.78 -76.92 -29.59
N VAL A 694 -37.89 -77.36 -30.47
CA VAL A 694 -38.25 -78.09 -31.70
C VAL A 694 -38.86 -79.46 -31.39
N GLU A 695 -38.39 -80.14 -30.34
CA GLU A 695 -38.99 -81.40 -29.86
C GLU A 695 -40.38 -81.20 -29.23
N ALA A 696 -40.62 -80.08 -28.56
CA ALA A 696 -41.93 -79.76 -27.97
C ALA A 696 -42.97 -79.23 -28.99
N SER A 697 -42.55 -78.91 -30.21
CA SER A 697 -43.38 -78.35 -31.28
C SER A 697 -43.82 -79.38 -32.34
N LYS A 698 -43.34 -80.62 -32.24
CA LYS A 698 -43.87 -81.79 -32.95
C LYS A 698 -44.91 -82.48 -32.08
#